data_AF-A0A1I8NNT5-F1
#
_entry.id   AF-A0A1I8NNT5-F1
#
_cell.length_a   1.000
_cell.length_b   1.000
_cell.length_c   1.000
_cell.angle_alpha   90.00
_cell.angle_beta   90.00
_cell.angle_gamma   90.00
#
_symmetry.space_group_name_H-M   'P 1'
#
loop_
_entity.id
_entity.type
_entity.pdbx_description
1 polymer ?
#
loop_
_entity_poly.entity_id
_entity_poly.type
_entity_poly.pdbx_seq_one_letter_code
_entity_poly.pdbx_strand_id
1 'polypeptide(L)'
;MSICSLKGSHALLCRRAFILASGNRTIPPQIMLAQTVPKRDSHSALYQMVKKRKVNARANLQANAYPPSKKTNPNGNQQYSELNITSENTKSSLKTKFLTECASTSSSISPASKLNSNAFSQNPRKTAQDLNKELCRQKFSLNTEVLRAANCNVSRKASAESKSTTVSTDPKTISGAPPGGDKSNDKTKPFILVVAAALGVGGLVYYFMNEKSTTPPPPKSKSLPPSSADLPKHVPYLLIGGGTAAFSAFRAIKSNDAKAKVLMITDEHRKPYMRPPLSKELWYTAQQGEISEDYRFKQWTGAERSLYFEPEEFFIEPAKLNDSPNGGIAVAQGFKVTKVDPTKRIATLSDGYEISYDECLIATGCTPKNLQIFLDAPPAVKERVMIYRNPEDFEKLKKYMDANKNVTIIGNGFIGSELSCSLANYNKNKKDGGGRIFQVFPETANMSKILPDYLSKWTMEKVQSQGVCVVPNASIKSVQRDQSQLKLHLSTGETVLTDVVLVCVGCEANTDIAQVSGLEVDSNLGGFVVNAELEARRNLFVAGDCSCFFDPLLGRRRVEHHDHSVTSGRLAGENMVGKKKPYTHQSMFWSDLGPEIGYEGIGLIDSSLPTVGVFSLPSKADRQTDNLSENRGADSENKTPTSTNRELADVKCSDEQKENYGRGVIFYLKEEKIVGILLWNIFNRVGLARTVINQNKKFDDLNEVAKLFEIHS
;
A
#
# COMPACT_ATOMS: atom_id res chain seq x y z
N MET A 1 -31.75 -57.88 4.20
CA MET A 1 -31.27 -57.77 2.79
C MET A 1 -31.70 -56.42 2.24
N SER A 2 -30.94 -55.68 1.43
CA SER A 2 -29.47 -55.45 1.42
C SER A 2 -29.20 -54.08 0.78
N ILE A 3 -28.31 -53.26 1.35
CA ILE A 3 -28.18 -51.82 1.00
C ILE A 3 -27.19 -51.63 -0.17
N CYS A 4 -27.43 -52.33 -1.29
CA CYS A 4 -26.48 -52.42 -2.41
C CYS A 4 -27.00 -51.97 -3.79
N SER A 5 -28.30 -51.66 -3.95
CA SER A 5 -28.90 -51.43 -5.29
C SER A 5 -29.07 -49.97 -5.74
N LEU A 6 -28.62 -48.99 -4.94
CA LEU A 6 -28.92 -47.55 -5.19
C LEU A 6 -27.71 -46.66 -5.49
N LYS A 7 -26.48 -47.20 -5.57
CA LYS A 7 -25.27 -46.44 -5.94
C LYS A 7 -24.91 -46.49 -7.44
N GLY A 8 -25.58 -47.30 -8.25
CA GLY A 8 -25.30 -47.43 -9.69
C GLY A 8 -25.78 -46.24 -10.55
N SER A 9 -26.94 -45.68 -10.23
CA SER A 9 -27.67 -44.77 -11.14
C SER A 9 -27.09 -43.36 -11.24
N HIS A 10 -26.46 -42.85 -10.18
CA HIS A 10 -25.96 -41.46 -10.13
C HIS A 10 -24.71 -41.23 -10.99
N ALA A 11 -23.82 -42.22 -11.09
CA ALA A 11 -22.56 -42.10 -11.84
C ALA A 11 -22.78 -41.99 -13.36
N LEU A 12 -23.87 -42.56 -13.89
CA LEU A 12 -24.16 -42.57 -15.33
C LEU A 12 -24.66 -41.21 -15.85
N LEU A 13 -25.43 -40.46 -15.05
CA LEU A 13 -25.93 -39.13 -15.43
C LEU A 13 -24.79 -38.11 -15.51
N CYS A 14 -23.94 -38.04 -14.48
CA CYS A 14 -22.81 -37.10 -14.46
C CYS A 14 -21.86 -37.29 -15.66
N ARG A 15 -21.69 -38.53 -16.13
CA ARG A 15 -20.80 -38.85 -17.26
C ARG A 15 -21.39 -38.48 -18.63
N ARG A 16 -22.73 -38.38 -18.78
CA ARG A 16 -23.38 -37.87 -19.99
C ARG A 16 -23.42 -36.34 -20.05
N ALA A 17 -23.57 -35.66 -18.92
CA ALA A 17 -23.52 -34.20 -18.86
C ALA A 17 -22.16 -33.63 -19.33
N PHE A 18 -21.05 -34.28 -18.97
CA PHE A 18 -19.70 -33.82 -19.30
C PHE A 18 -19.34 -33.91 -20.79
N ILE A 19 -20.00 -34.79 -21.56
CA ILE A 19 -19.69 -35.06 -22.98
C ILE A 19 -20.38 -34.05 -23.92
N LEU A 20 -21.46 -33.38 -23.47
CA LEU A 20 -22.14 -32.33 -24.25
C LEU A 20 -21.54 -30.93 -24.05
N ALA A 21 -20.60 -30.75 -23.11
CA ALA A 21 -20.00 -29.46 -22.77
C ALA A 21 -18.66 -29.16 -23.47
N SER A 22 -18.12 -30.09 -24.28
CA SER A 22 -16.75 -30.04 -24.81
C SER A 22 -16.63 -30.25 -26.33
N GLY A 23 -17.69 -29.93 -27.09
CA GLY A 23 -17.74 -30.06 -28.55
C GLY A 23 -17.11 -28.90 -29.34
N ASN A 24 -15.81 -28.63 -29.15
CA ASN A 24 -15.12 -27.56 -29.87
C ASN A 24 -14.82 -27.94 -31.33
N ARG A 25 -15.29 -27.13 -32.29
CA ARG A 25 -14.81 -27.14 -33.68
C ARG A 25 -13.55 -26.29 -33.80
N THR A 26 -12.43 -26.88 -34.22
CA THR A 26 -11.20 -26.15 -34.56
C THR A 26 -11.21 -25.73 -36.03
N ILE A 27 -11.00 -24.44 -36.28
CA ILE A 27 -10.65 -23.87 -37.60
C ILE A 27 -9.42 -22.98 -37.35
N PRO A 28 -8.33 -23.10 -38.12
CA PRO A 28 -7.14 -22.28 -37.92
C PRO A 28 -7.38 -20.83 -38.36
N PRO A 29 -6.93 -19.82 -37.60
CA PRO A 29 -7.02 -18.43 -38.02
C PRO A 29 -5.98 -18.10 -39.09
N GLN A 30 -6.41 -17.64 -40.26
CA GLN A 30 -5.53 -16.94 -41.20
C GLN A 30 -5.11 -15.58 -40.61
N ILE A 31 -3.88 -15.17 -40.89
CA ILE A 31 -3.35 -13.86 -40.49
C ILE A 31 -3.96 -12.79 -41.41
N MET A 32 -5.05 -12.15 -40.98
CA MET A 32 -5.45 -10.86 -41.51
C MET A 32 -4.80 -9.74 -40.68
N LEU A 33 -4.05 -8.86 -41.35
CA LEU A 33 -3.59 -7.59 -40.77
C LEU A 33 -4.82 -6.71 -40.49
N ALA A 34 -5.16 -6.57 -39.21
CA ALA A 34 -6.31 -5.78 -38.78
C ALA A 34 -6.06 -4.28 -39.06
N GLN A 35 -6.96 -3.67 -39.83
CA GLN A 35 -6.94 -2.22 -40.09
C GLN A 35 -7.06 -1.42 -38.78
N THR A 36 -6.35 -0.30 -38.69
CA THR A 36 -6.23 0.51 -37.47
C THR A 36 -7.52 1.25 -37.10
N VAL A 37 -8.42 0.58 -36.38
CA VAL A 37 -9.57 1.24 -35.73
C VAL A 37 -9.08 2.05 -34.52
N PRO A 38 -9.32 3.37 -34.44
CA PRO A 38 -8.79 4.22 -33.38
C PRO A 38 -9.52 4.01 -32.04
N LYS A 39 -9.08 3.03 -31.25
CA LYS A 39 -9.50 2.87 -29.85
C LYS A 39 -9.00 4.04 -29.01
N ARG A 40 -9.92 4.88 -28.54
CA ARG A 40 -9.67 5.79 -27.40
C ARG A 40 -9.67 4.98 -26.10
N ASP A 41 -8.52 4.38 -25.76
CA ASP A 41 -8.35 3.64 -24.51
C ASP A 41 -8.29 4.57 -23.28
N SER A 42 -9.47 4.98 -22.82
CA SER A 42 -9.68 5.68 -21.55
C SER A 42 -9.15 4.92 -20.32
N HIS A 43 -8.94 3.61 -20.48
CA HIS A 43 -8.47 2.65 -19.46
C HIS A 43 -7.10 2.99 -18.83
N SER A 44 -6.35 3.95 -19.39
CA SER A 44 -5.06 4.36 -18.87
C SER A 44 -5.04 5.73 -18.18
N ALA A 45 -6.09 6.56 -18.37
CA ALA A 45 -6.02 8.01 -18.14
C ALA A 45 -5.63 8.39 -16.70
N LEU A 46 -6.25 7.79 -15.66
CA LEU A 46 -6.00 8.20 -14.27
C LEU A 46 -4.57 7.87 -13.79
N TYR A 47 -3.93 6.83 -14.35
CA TYR A 47 -2.56 6.41 -14.01
C TYR A 47 -1.53 7.09 -14.91
N GLN A 48 -1.78 7.10 -16.22
CA GLN A 48 -0.88 7.68 -17.22
C GLN A 48 -0.90 9.20 -17.25
N MET A 49 -1.99 9.91 -16.92
CA MET A 49 -1.93 11.38 -16.81
C MET A 49 -1.06 11.81 -15.61
N VAL A 50 -1.07 11.05 -14.52
CA VAL A 50 -0.20 11.26 -13.35
C VAL A 50 1.26 10.92 -13.70
N LYS A 51 1.53 9.73 -14.27
CA LYS A 51 2.91 9.27 -14.51
C LYS A 51 3.57 9.77 -15.80
N LYS A 52 2.85 9.96 -16.92
CA LYS A 52 3.41 10.56 -18.15
C LYS A 52 3.80 12.03 -17.96
N ARG A 53 3.23 12.71 -16.95
CA ARG A 53 3.68 14.04 -16.51
C ARG A 53 4.82 14.01 -15.48
N LYS A 54 5.02 12.93 -14.68
CA LYS A 54 6.16 12.84 -13.72
C LYS A 54 7.52 13.03 -14.40
N VAL A 55 7.76 12.44 -15.57
CA VAL A 55 9.05 12.51 -16.28
C VAL A 55 9.39 13.96 -16.66
N ASN A 56 8.50 14.63 -17.40
CA ASN A 56 8.72 16.01 -17.83
C ASN A 56 8.64 17.01 -16.66
N ALA A 57 7.85 16.73 -15.61
CA ALA A 57 7.77 17.59 -14.43
C ALA A 57 9.06 17.54 -13.59
N ARG A 58 9.73 16.39 -13.46
CA ARG A 58 11.05 16.32 -12.81
C ARG A 58 12.09 17.16 -13.56
N ALA A 59 12.17 17.02 -14.89
CA ALA A 59 13.04 17.85 -15.73
C ALA A 59 12.75 19.36 -15.59
N ASN A 60 11.47 19.75 -15.55
CA ASN A 60 11.08 21.17 -15.43
C ASN A 60 11.29 21.74 -14.00
N LEU A 61 11.17 20.91 -12.95
CA LEU A 61 11.49 21.32 -11.57
C LEU A 61 13.00 21.53 -11.40
N GLN A 62 13.83 20.70 -12.04
CA GLN A 62 15.29 20.90 -12.10
C GLN A 62 15.64 22.21 -12.83
N ALA A 63 14.95 22.55 -13.93
CA ALA A 63 15.15 23.80 -14.65
C ALA A 63 14.74 25.05 -13.83
N ASN A 64 13.60 25.00 -13.13
CA ASN A 64 13.10 26.17 -12.39
C ASN A 64 13.78 26.40 -11.02
N ALA A 65 14.57 25.45 -10.52
CA ALA A 65 15.42 25.66 -9.34
C ALA A 65 16.61 26.62 -9.62
N TYR A 66 17.02 26.77 -10.88
CA TYR A 66 18.09 27.65 -11.32
C TYR A 66 17.64 28.49 -12.53
N PRO A 67 16.93 29.62 -12.32
CA PRO A 67 16.64 30.53 -13.42
C PRO A 67 17.96 31.01 -14.03
N PRO A 68 18.17 30.87 -15.36
CA PRO A 68 19.40 31.32 -16.00
C PRO A 68 19.56 32.83 -15.78
N SER A 69 20.75 33.24 -15.36
CA SER A 69 21.01 34.63 -14.98
C SER A 69 20.69 35.57 -16.14
N LYS A 70 19.72 36.47 -15.93
CA LYS A 70 19.35 37.49 -16.91
C LYS A 70 20.53 38.45 -17.10
N LYS A 71 21.38 38.17 -18.09
CA LYS A 71 22.27 39.17 -18.68
C LYS A 71 21.40 40.21 -19.38
N THR A 72 21.13 41.30 -18.68
CA THR A 72 20.54 42.50 -19.25
C THR A 72 21.49 43.10 -20.28
N ASN A 73 21.01 43.31 -21.50
CA ASN A 73 21.50 44.38 -22.35
C ASN A 73 20.31 44.93 -23.18
N PRO A 74 20.30 46.22 -23.54
CA PRO A 74 19.12 46.90 -24.06
C PRO A 74 18.99 46.83 -25.60
N ASN A 75 17.89 47.42 -26.10
CA ASN A 75 17.53 47.70 -27.49
C ASN A 75 16.91 46.54 -28.29
N GLY A 76 15.78 46.82 -28.95
CA GLY A 76 15.06 45.90 -29.83
C GLY A 76 13.54 46.10 -29.75
N ASN A 77 12.96 46.79 -30.74
CA ASN A 77 11.51 47.05 -30.81
C ASN A 77 10.74 45.93 -31.54
N GLN A 78 9.40 46.05 -31.48
CA GLN A 78 8.36 45.39 -32.31
C GLN A 78 7.92 43.98 -31.91
N GLN A 79 6.69 43.54 -32.21
CA GLN A 79 5.36 44.18 -32.30
C GLN A 79 4.33 43.04 -32.44
N TYR A 80 3.10 43.18 -31.94
CA TYR A 80 2.07 42.15 -32.10
C TYR A 80 1.42 42.14 -33.50
N SER A 81 1.06 40.95 -33.98
CA SER A 81 -0.13 40.73 -34.81
C SER A 81 -0.69 39.31 -34.62
N GLU A 82 -2.01 39.19 -34.72
CA GLU A 82 -2.76 37.92 -34.69
C GLU A 82 -2.95 37.37 -36.11
N LEU A 83 -3.51 36.16 -36.24
CA LEU A 83 -4.64 35.92 -37.16
C LEU A 83 -5.31 34.54 -36.94
N ASN A 84 -6.64 34.52 -36.94
CA ASN A 84 -7.47 33.32 -36.99
C ASN A 84 -7.96 33.06 -38.43
N ILE A 85 -8.05 31.79 -38.85
CA ILE A 85 -8.94 31.34 -39.95
C ILE A 85 -9.57 29.98 -39.56
N THR A 86 -10.81 29.74 -39.98
CA THR A 86 -11.66 28.59 -39.62
C THR A 86 -12.26 27.89 -40.87
N SER A 87 -13.02 26.80 -40.67
CA SER A 87 -13.95 26.16 -41.65
C SER A 87 -13.31 25.29 -42.78
N GLU A 88 -13.95 24.28 -43.39
CA GLU A 88 -15.15 23.48 -43.03
C GLU A 88 -15.28 22.10 -43.76
N ASN A 89 -16.30 21.32 -43.38
CA ASN A 89 -16.98 20.15 -44.00
C ASN A 89 -16.61 19.64 -45.42
N THR A 90 -16.65 18.33 -45.74
CA THR A 90 -17.89 17.58 -46.15
C THR A 90 -17.73 16.02 -46.23
N LYS A 91 -18.63 15.25 -46.90
CA LYS A 91 -19.00 13.83 -46.60
C LYS A 91 -18.91 12.79 -47.78
N SER A 92 -18.49 11.55 -47.45
CA SER A 92 -18.99 10.21 -47.92
C SER A 92 -18.86 9.80 -49.43
N SER A 93 -19.13 8.59 -49.97
CA SER A 93 -19.66 7.27 -49.47
C SER A 93 -19.43 6.05 -50.44
N LEU A 94 -19.50 4.77 -49.96
CA LEU A 94 -19.88 3.49 -50.67
C LEU A 94 -18.96 2.94 -51.82
N LYS A 95 -18.93 1.66 -52.34
CA LYS A 95 -19.58 0.32 -52.07
C LYS A 95 -18.93 -0.90 -52.81
N THR A 96 -18.75 -2.09 -52.15
CA THR A 96 -18.82 -3.52 -52.69
C THR A 96 -17.89 -4.01 -53.87
N LYS A 97 -17.68 -5.30 -54.28
CA LYS A 97 -18.18 -6.70 -53.95
C LYS A 97 -17.22 -7.84 -54.50
N PHE A 98 -17.59 -9.14 -54.31
CA PHE A 98 -17.03 -10.44 -54.83
C PHE A 98 -15.76 -11.02 -54.11
N LEU A 99 -15.51 -12.32 -53.81
CA LEU A 99 -15.82 -13.70 -54.36
C LEU A 99 -14.79 -14.20 -55.43
N THR A 100 -14.28 -15.46 -55.52
CA THR A 100 -14.58 -16.80 -54.91
C THR A 100 -13.37 -17.79 -54.96
N GLU A 101 -13.36 -18.90 -54.17
CA GLU A 101 -12.83 -20.28 -54.48
C GLU A 101 -11.33 -20.56 -54.81
N CYS A 102 -10.71 -21.78 -54.75
CA CYS A 102 -11.02 -23.14 -54.20
C CYS A 102 -9.71 -23.99 -53.97
N ALA A 103 -9.81 -25.35 -53.89
CA ALA A 103 -8.78 -26.41 -53.66
C ALA A 103 -8.25 -26.55 -52.21
N SER A 104 -8.21 -27.70 -51.50
CA SER A 104 -7.85 -29.13 -51.75
C SER A 104 -6.33 -29.42 -51.61
N THR A 105 -5.82 -30.55 -51.06
CA THR A 105 -6.38 -31.90 -50.80
C THR A 105 -5.58 -32.66 -49.69
N SER A 106 -6.12 -33.76 -49.12
CA SER A 106 -5.51 -35.03 -48.60
C SER A 106 -3.99 -35.11 -48.21
N SER A 107 -3.47 -35.89 -47.25
CA SER A 107 -3.87 -37.16 -46.57
C SER A 107 -2.96 -37.38 -45.32
N SER A 108 -3.36 -37.94 -44.15
CA SER A 108 -3.56 -39.36 -43.74
C SER A 108 -2.40 -40.03 -42.96
N ILE A 109 -2.72 -41.10 -42.20
CA ILE A 109 -1.84 -42.09 -41.52
C ILE A 109 -1.30 -41.75 -40.09
N SER A 110 -1.33 -42.79 -39.24
CA SER A 110 -0.86 -42.96 -37.84
C SER A 110 -0.45 -44.47 -37.68
N PRO A 111 -0.19 -45.12 -36.50
CA PRO A 111 -0.25 -44.73 -35.08
C PRO A 111 0.88 -45.30 -34.16
N ALA A 112 0.68 -45.22 -32.82
CA ALA A 112 1.32 -46.03 -31.73
C ALA A 112 2.83 -45.80 -31.42
N SER A 113 3.38 -45.99 -30.21
CA SER A 113 2.89 -46.10 -28.80
C SER A 113 4.12 -45.84 -27.83
N LYS A 114 4.21 -46.08 -26.51
CA LYS A 114 3.45 -46.82 -25.45
C LYS A 114 3.89 -46.34 -24.03
N LEU A 115 3.21 -46.84 -22.98
CA LEU A 115 3.53 -47.00 -21.52
C LEU A 115 4.92 -46.54 -20.95
N ASN A 116 5.06 -46.10 -19.68
CA ASN A 116 4.66 -46.79 -18.43
C ASN A 116 4.52 -45.85 -17.17
N SER A 117 4.44 -46.39 -15.93
CA SER A 117 3.98 -45.67 -14.70
C SER A 117 4.74 -45.97 -13.37
N ASN A 118 4.27 -45.36 -12.25
CA ASN A 118 4.52 -45.62 -10.79
C ASN A 118 5.63 -44.79 -10.08
N ALA A 119 5.75 -44.65 -8.74
CA ALA A 119 4.80 -44.47 -7.60
C ALA A 119 5.60 -44.30 -6.23
N PHE A 120 4.91 -44.00 -5.09
CA PHE A 120 5.39 -44.00 -3.66
C PHE A 120 6.43 -42.90 -3.24
N SER A 121 6.71 -42.59 -1.94
CA SER A 121 5.90 -42.53 -0.67
C SER A 121 6.71 -42.04 0.57
N GLN A 122 6.01 -41.44 1.56
CA GLN A 122 6.28 -41.37 3.03
C GLN A 122 7.38 -40.48 3.68
N ASN A 123 7.06 -40.06 4.93
CA ASN A 123 7.92 -39.42 5.97
C ASN A 123 8.32 -40.45 7.05
N PRO A 124 9.21 -40.11 8.01
CA PRO A 124 8.70 -39.94 9.39
C PRO A 124 9.39 -38.86 10.26
N ARG A 125 8.79 -38.55 11.43
CA ARG A 125 9.34 -37.70 12.52
C ARG A 125 10.06 -38.54 13.60
N LYS A 126 10.86 -37.91 14.47
CA LYS A 126 11.02 -38.30 15.89
C LYS A 126 11.49 -37.12 16.79
N THR A 127 11.54 -37.32 18.10
CA THR A 127 11.55 -36.29 19.17
C THR A 127 12.79 -36.33 20.09
N ALA A 128 12.91 -35.36 21.01
CA ALA A 128 14.08 -35.08 21.86
C ALA A 128 14.04 -35.74 23.27
N GLN A 129 14.93 -35.28 24.18
CA GLN A 129 15.29 -35.72 25.56
C GLN A 129 16.64 -36.49 25.62
N ASP A 130 17.56 -36.33 26.60
CA ASP A 130 17.69 -35.45 27.81
C ASP A 130 19.19 -35.16 28.09
N LEU A 131 19.54 -34.15 28.92
CA LEU A 131 20.39 -34.31 30.15
C LEU A 131 20.60 -33.02 31.00
N ASN A 132 21.11 -33.23 32.23
CA ASN A 132 21.43 -32.27 33.31
C ASN A 132 22.72 -31.44 33.05
N LYS A 133 22.95 -30.18 33.49
CA LYS A 133 22.75 -29.46 34.79
C LYS A 133 23.91 -29.66 35.78
N GLU A 134 24.65 -28.59 36.11
CA GLU A 134 25.13 -28.23 37.48
C GLU A 134 25.65 -26.76 37.56
N LEU A 135 26.12 -26.31 38.72
CA LEU A 135 26.23 -24.90 39.14
C LEU A 135 27.52 -24.16 38.74
N CYS A 136 27.41 -22.83 38.55
CA CYS A 136 28.23 -21.88 39.32
C CYS A 136 27.53 -20.52 39.52
N ARG A 137 27.81 -19.82 40.63
CA ARG A 137 27.24 -18.49 40.95
C ARG A 137 28.15 -17.36 40.44
N GLN A 138 27.67 -16.54 39.51
CA GLN A 138 28.09 -15.13 39.39
C GLN A 138 26.89 -14.21 39.14
N LYS A 139 27.04 -12.94 39.54
CA LYS A 139 25.96 -11.94 39.48
C LYS A 139 25.77 -11.45 38.05
N PHE A 140 24.70 -11.85 37.38
CA PHE A 140 24.25 -11.14 36.18
C PHE A 140 23.65 -9.79 36.56
N SER A 141 24.41 -8.71 36.36
CA SER A 141 23.83 -7.39 36.14
C SER A 141 23.05 -7.44 34.83
N LEU A 142 21.72 -7.34 34.91
CA LEU A 142 20.84 -7.23 33.74
C LEU A 142 21.00 -5.84 33.08
N ASN A 143 22.14 -5.66 32.41
CA ASN A 143 22.36 -4.58 31.45
C ASN A 143 21.42 -4.82 30.26
N THR A 144 20.15 -4.47 30.45
CA THR A 144 19.15 -4.46 29.39
C THR A 144 19.51 -3.29 28.48
N GLU A 145 20.05 -3.59 27.30
CA GLU A 145 20.31 -2.55 26.30
C GLU A 145 18.97 -2.02 25.76
N VAL A 146 18.50 -0.97 26.43
CA VAL A 146 17.57 -0.03 25.82
C VAL A 146 18.29 0.55 24.60
N LEU A 147 17.63 0.51 23.44
CA LEU A 147 18.07 1.17 22.21
C LEU A 147 17.99 2.70 22.40
N ARG A 148 18.97 3.22 23.14
CA ARG A 148 19.20 4.65 23.35
C ARG A 148 19.69 5.27 22.05
N ALA A 149 19.46 6.57 21.89
CA ALA A 149 19.63 7.30 20.62
C ALA A 149 21.05 7.32 20.02
N ALA A 150 22.06 6.74 20.70
CA ALA A 150 23.42 6.58 20.19
C ALA A 150 23.63 5.31 19.34
N ASN A 151 22.82 4.25 19.50
CA ASN A 151 23.11 2.95 18.87
C ASN A 151 22.61 2.83 17.42
N CYS A 152 21.73 3.71 16.95
CA CYS A 152 21.38 3.81 15.52
C CYS A 152 22.49 4.56 14.76
N ASN A 153 23.59 3.88 14.44
CA ASN A 153 24.72 4.42 13.68
C ASN A 153 24.37 4.71 12.21
N VAL A 154 23.62 5.79 11.96
CA VAL A 154 23.65 6.47 10.66
C VAL A 154 25.04 7.10 10.50
N SER A 155 25.77 6.64 9.50
CA SER A 155 27.23 6.84 9.40
C SER A 155 27.65 8.32 9.40
N ARG A 156 28.22 8.78 10.53
CA ARG A 156 29.06 9.98 10.56
C ARG A 156 30.47 9.57 10.14
N LYS A 157 30.85 9.82 8.89
CA LYS A 157 32.27 9.79 8.48
C LYS A 157 33.04 10.76 9.39
N ALA A 158 33.98 10.24 10.16
CA ALA A 158 34.84 11.04 11.03
C ALA A 158 36.07 11.51 10.24
N SER A 159 36.29 12.82 10.21
CA SER A 159 37.53 13.41 9.69
C SER A 159 38.47 13.74 10.86
N ALA A 160 39.54 12.96 10.98
CA ALA A 160 40.84 13.44 11.45
C ALA A 160 41.73 13.61 10.20
N GLU A 161 42.80 14.41 10.17
CA GLU A 161 43.55 15.13 11.22
C GLU A 161 43.54 16.68 10.91
N SER A 162 44.35 17.61 11.45
CA SER A 162 45.59 17.52 12.24
C SER A 162 45.94 18.80 13.07
N LYS A 163 46.61 18.55 14.20
CA LYS A 163 47.77 19.25 14.82
C LYS A 163 47.92 20.80 14.72
N SER A 164 48.02 21.46 15.89
CA SER A 164 49.01 22.52 16.26
C SER A 164 48.55 23.27 17.54
N THR A 165 49.35 23.69 18.52
CA THR A 165 50.70 23.32 19.05
C THR A 165 50.73 23.74 20.54
N THR A 166 51.59 23.13 21.37
CA THR A 166 51.75 23.42 22.81
C THR A 166 52.60 24.67 23.11
N VAL A 167 52.46 25.24 24.33
CA VAL A 167 53.55 25.46 25.33
C VAL A 167 53.06 26.28 26.56
N SER A 168 53.62 25.95 27.74
CA SER A 168 53.63 26.57 29.10
C SER A 168 53.01 27.98 29.35
N THR A 169 52.54 28.35 30.56
CA THR A 169 53.21 28.20 31.90
C THR A 169 52.29 28.07 33.13
N ASP A 170 52.89 27.57 34.22
CA ASP A 170 52.50 27.65 35.64
C ASP A 170 53.59 28.52 36.38
N PRO A 171 53.52 28.97 37.67
CA PRO A 171 52.77 28.37 38.80
C PRO A 171 52.19 29.31 39.92
N LYS A 172 51.61 28.67 40.96
CA LYS A 172 51.67 28.98 42.44
C LYS A 172 50.66 29.92 43.16
N THR A 173 49.81 29.29 44.00
CA THR A 173 49.42 29.65 45.41
C THR A 173 48.64 30.97 45.67
N ILE A 174 47.92 31.25 46.81
CA ILE A 174 47.91 30.83 48.24
C ILE A 174 46.45 30.62 48.76
N SER A 175 46.28 30.04 49.97
CA SER A 175 45.05 29.67 50.71
C SER A 175 44.34 30.75 51.56
N GLY A 176 43.07 30.53 51.96
CA GLY A 176 42.42 31.20 53.12
C GLY A 176 40.94 30.81 53.40
N ALA A 177 40.56 30.54 54.67
CA ALA A 177 39.20 30.22 55.18
C ALA A 177 39.20 30.09 56.74
N PRO A 178 38.08 29.80 57.45
CA PRO A 178 36.67 30.22 57.31
C PRO A 178 36.29 31.25 58.42
N PRO A 179 35.75 31.00 59.67
CA PRO A 179 34.97 29.90 60.30
C PRO A 179 33.63 30.30 61.00
N GLY A 180 32.83 29.29 61.45
CA GLY A 180 31.76 29.40 62.48
C GLY A 180 30.31 29.56 61.97
N GLY A 181 29.25 29.00 62.58
CA GLY A 181 29.08 28.05 63.73
C GLY A 181 27.56 27.94 64.07
N ASP A 182 27.01 27.02 64.89
CA ASP A 182 27.52 25.84 65.62
C ASP A 182 26.33 24.99 66.19
N LYS A 183 26.45 23.64 66.28
CA LYS A 183 25.62 22.66 67.09
C LYS A 183 24.06 22.59 66.94
N SER A 184 23.33 21.51 67.31
CA SER A 184 23.65 20.11 67.72
C SER A 184 22.43 19.15 67.58
N ASN A 185 22.65 17.84 67.81
CA ASN A 185 21.65 16.75 68.02
C ASN A 185 20.72 17.01 69.25
N ASP A 186 19.68 16.22 69.59
CA ASP A 186 19.39 14.78 69.35
C ASP A 186 17.87 14.40 69.36
N LYS A 187 17.56 13.10 69.31
CA LYS A 187 16.22 12.47 69.14
C LYS A 187 15.47 12.22 70.46
N THR A 188 14.13 12.28 70.44
CA THR A 188 13.22 11.19 70.92
C THR A 188 11.73 11.41 70.54
N LYS A 189 10.88 10.38 70.77
CA LYS A 189 9.39 10.35 70.69
C LYS A 189 8.81 10.20 72.13
N PRO A 190 7.50 10.25 72.48
CA PRO A 190 6.29 9.89 71.70
C PRO A 190 4.98 10.69 72.01
N PHE A 191 3.80 10.08 71.73
CA PHE A 191 2.40 10.54 71.89
C PHE A 191 1.94 11.71 70.97
N ILE A 192 0.67 11.90 70.56
CA ILE A 192 -0.51 11.07 70.16
C ILE A 192 -1.79 11.92 70.40
N LEU A 193 -2.58 12.10 69.34
CA LEU A 193 -4.00 12.53 69.27
C LEU A 193 -4.48 13.81 69.99
N VAL A 194 -4.82 14.82 69.17
CA VAL A 194 -6.16 15.46 69.19
C VAL A 194 -6.69 15.47 67.75
N VAL A 195 -8.00 15.23 67.57
CA VAL A 195 -8.65 15.09 66.25
C VAL A 195 -9.41 16.38 65.89
N ALA A 196 -9.09 16.99 64.74
CA ALA A 196 -9.89 18.09 64.18
C ALA A 196 -9.84 18.27 62.64
N ALA A 197 -8.94 17.59 61.91
CA ALA A 197 -8.65 17.90 60.49
C ALA A 197 -8.87 16.73 59.49
N ALA A 198 -9.45 15.61 59.92
CA ALA A 198 -9.45 14.36 59.14
C ALA A 198 -10.58 14.21 58.10
N LEU A 199 -11.65 15.02 58.17
CA LEU A 199 -12.86 14.79 57.35
C LEU A 199 -12.95 15.63 56.06
N GLY A 200 -12.23 16.76 55.96
CA GLY A 200 -12.24 17.58 54.74
C GLY A 200 -11.40 16.99 53.60
N VAL A 201 -10.17 16.55 53.90
CA VAL A 201 -9.21 16.08 52.88
C VAL A 201 -9.59 14.69 52.35
N GLY A 202 -10.05 13.79 53.22
CA GLY A 202 -10.43 12.43 52.81
C GLY A 202 -11.59 12.39 51.82
N GLY A 203 -12.59 13.25 51.99
CA GLY A 203 -13.71 13.38 51.06
C GLY A 203 -13.28 13.87 49.67
N LEU A 204 -12.38 14.86 49.62
CA LEU A 204 -11.85 15.39 48.36
C LEU A 204 -11.01 14.35 47.60
N VAL A 205 -10.13 13.63 48.31
CA VAL A 205 -9.32 12.56 47.73
C VAL A 205 -10.19 11.40 47.25
N TYR A 206 -11.21 11.00 48.02
CA TYR A 206 -12.15 9.96 47.58
C TYR A 206 -12.96 10.38 46.35
N TYR A 207 -13.39 11.66 46.27
CA TYR A 207 -14.07 12.20 45.08
C TYR A 207 -13.18 12.11 43.83
N PHE A 208 -11.96 12.63 43.89
CA PHE A 208 -11.01 12.57 42.76
C PHE A 208 -10.52 11.16 42.42
N MET A 209 -10.59 10.20 43.35
CA MET A 209 -10.28 8.78 43.08
C MET A 209 -11.48 7.97 42.57
N ASN A 210 -12.71 8.49 42.65
CA ASN A 210 -13.93 7.82 42.17
C ASN A 210 -14.61 8.53 40.98
N GLU A 211 -14.07 9.66 40.50
CA GLU A 211 -14.28 10.05 39.11
C GLU A 211 -13.68 8.97 38.20
N LYS A 212 -14.51 8.00 37.86
CA LYS A 212 -14.23 7.03 36.80
C LYS A 212 -13.81 7.82 35.56
N SER A 213 -12.65 7.46 34.99
CA SER A 213 -12.28 7.86 33.63
C SER A 213 -13.14 7.11 32.61
N THR A 214 -14.46 7.30 32.69
CA THR A 214 -15.32 7.33 31.51
C THR A 214 -14.97 8.62 30.78
N THR A 215 -13.86 8.58 30.03
CA THR A 215 -13.72 9.46 28.88
C THR A 215 -15.03 9.34 28.09
N PRO A 216 -15.78 10.43 27.88
CA PRO A 216 -16.97 10.35 27.05
C PRO A 216 -16.53 9.81 25.69
N PRO A 217 -17.26 8.86 25.09
CA PRO A 217 -16.90 8.36 23.78
C PRO A 217 -16.77 9.56 22.83
N PRO A 218 -15.74 9.60 21.95
CA PRO A 218 -15.53 10.74 21.06
C PRO A 218 -16.85 11.07 20.37
N PRO A 219 -17.25 12.36 20.36
CA PRO A 219 -18.63 12.76 20.12
C PRO A 219 -19.13 12.08 18.85
N LYS A 220 -20.09 11.16 19.01
CA LYS A 220 -20.52 10.29 17.92
C LYS A 220 -20.89 11.17 16.74
N SER A 221 -20.08 11.09 15.68
CA SER A 221 -20.36 11.81 14.45
C SER A 221 -21.77 11.42 14.02
N LYS A 222 -22.59 12.41 13.69
CA LYS A 222 -23.97 12.12 13.30
C LYS A 222 -23.95 11.39 11.96
N SER A 223 -24.86 10.45 11.78
CA SER A 223 -25.07 9.89 10.46
C SER A 223 -25.60 10.99 9.52
N LEU A 224 -25.34 10.84 8.23
CA LEU A 224 -25.90 11.72 7.20
C LEU A 224 -26.63 10.84 6.18
N PRO A 225 -27.97 10.86 6.11
CA PRO A 225 -28.89 11.66 6.93
C PRO A 225 -28.94 11.27 8.43
N PRO A 226 -29.55 12.10 9.29
CA PRO A 226 -29.60 11.87 10.74
C PRO A 226 -30.38 10.63 11.19
N SER A 227 -31.28 10.09 10.35
CA SER A 227 -32.04 8.88 10.60
C SER A 227 -31.99 7.93 9.41
N SER A 228 -32.06 6.62 9.65
CA SER A 228 -32.27 5.63 8.60
C SER A 228 -33.66 5.76 7.96
N ALA A 229 -34.64 6.33 8.67
CA ALA A 229 -35.96 6.65 8.14
C ALA A 229 -35.92 7.63 6.95
N ASP A 230 -34.86 8.44 6.85
CA ASP A 230 -34.63 9.38 5.75
C ASP A 230 -34.01 8.69 4.52
N LEU A 231 -33.71 7.39 4.58
CA LEU A 231 -33.16 6.59 3.48
C LEU A 231 -34.29 5.96 2.65
N PRO A 232 -34.16 5.92 1.31
CA PRO A 232 -35.19 5.35 0.44
C PRO A 232 -35.39 3.84 0.71
N LYS A 233 -36.66 3.43 0.87
CA LYS A 233 -37.06 2.03 1.08
C LYS A 233 -36.73 1.07 -0.08
N HIS A 234 -36.53 1.65 -1.27
CA HIS A 234 -36.17 0.93 -2.48
C HIS A 234 -35.25 1.78 -3.35
N VAL A 235 -34.21 1.15 -3.94
CA VAL A 235 -33.28 1.77 -4.89
C VAL A 235 -32.91 0.81 -6.03
N PRO A 236 -32.77 1.27 -7.28
CA PRO A 236 -32.34 0.39 -8.37
C PRO A 236 -30.94 -0.20 -8.15
N TYR A 237 -29.98 0.61 -7.70
CA TYR A 237 -28.60 0.16 -7.46
C TYR A 237 -28.15 0.50 -6.04
N LEU A 238 -27.76 -0.53 -5.26
CA LEU A 238 -27.29 -0.41 -3.89
C LEU A 238 -25.80 -0.80 -3.77
N LEU A 239 -24.96 0.12 -3.29
CA LEU A 239 -23.51 -0.10 -3.12
C LEU A 239 -23.14 -0.08 -1.63
N ILE A 240 -22.57 -1.17 -1.14
CA ILE A 240 -22.23 -1.37 0.28
C ILE A 240 -20.74 -1.13 0.49
N GLY A 241 -20.38 -0.03 1.14
CA GLY A 241 -19.02 0.43 1.42
C GLY A 241 -18.64 1.69 0.62
N GLY A 242 -18.13 2.73 1.29
CA GLY A 242 -17.77 4.03 0.67
C GLY A 242 -16.47 4.04 -0.15
N GLY A 243 -15.98 2.88 -0.59
CA GLY A 243 -14.62 2.71 -1.10
C GLY A 243 -14.42 2.96 -2.60
N THR A 244 -13.15 2.90 -3.01
CA THR A 244 -12.69 3.00 -4.42
C THR A 244 -13.49 2.09 -5.38
N ALA A 245 -13.80 0.86 -4.96
CA ALA A 245 -14.53 -0.10 -5.80
C ALA A 245 -16.00 0.31 -6.00
N ALA A 246 -16.70 0.68 -4.93
CA ALA A 246 -18.08 1.17 -5.01
C ALA A 246 -18.17 2.44 -5.86
N PHE A 247 -17.28 3.41 -5.64
CA PHE A 247 -17.26 4.63 -6.43
C PHE A 247 -16.95 4.39 -7.93
N SER A 248 -16.10 3.41 -8.23
CA SER A 248 -15.83 2.99 -9.62
C SER A 248 -17.02 2.26 -10.26
N ALA A 249 -17.78 1.49 -9.48
CA ALA A 249 -19.03 0.87 -9.91
C ALA A 249 -20.11 1.92 -10.21
N PHE A 250 -20.30 2.90 -9.32
CA PHE A 250 -21.19 4.05 -9.55
C PHE A 250 -20.88 4.74 -10.88
N ARG A 251 -19.61 5.13 -11.12
CA ARG A 251 -19.20 5.79 -12.38
C ARG A 251 -19.48 4.89 -13.60
N ALA A 252 -19.32 3.56 -13.47
CA ALA A 252 -19.63 2.62 -14.55
C ALA A 252 -21.14 2.52 -14.85
N ILE A 253 -21.97 2.40 -13.80
CA ILE A 253 -23.43 2.40 -13.89
C ILE A 253 -23.89 3.68 -14.59
N LYS A 254 -23.52 4.87 -14.07
CA LYS A 254 -23.88 6.17 -14.68
C LYS A 254 -23.39 6.36 -16.11
N SER A 255 -22.27 5.76 -16.50
CA SER A 255 -21.76 5.84 -17.89
C SER A 255 -22.56 4.98 -18.89
N ASN A 256 -23.44 4.10 -18.41
CA ASN A 256 -24.26 3.20 -19.23
C ASN A 256 -25.77 3.45 -19.07
N ASP A 257 -26.20 3.88 -17.88
CA ASP A 257 -27.52 4.37 -17.55
C ASP A 257 -27.41 5.78 -16.97
N ALA A 258 -27.61 6.78 -17.83
CA ALA A 258 -27.51 8.18 -17.44
C ALA A 258 -28.56 8.59 -16.38
N LYS A 259 -29.66 7.85 -16.22
CA LYS A 259 -30.74 8.13 -15.26
C LYS A 259 -30.65 7.28 -13.98
N ALA A 260 -29.65 6.42 -13.85
CA ALA A 260 -29.44 5.56 -12.69
C ALA A 260 -29.55 6.32 -11.36
N LYS A 261 -30.27 5.72 -10.40
CA LYS A 261 -30.38 6.15 -9.00
C LYS A 261 -29.58 5.18 -8.14
N VAL A 262 -28.47 5.67 -7.59
CA VAL A 262 -27.49 4.84 -6.90
C VAL A 262 -27.37 5.29 -5.44
N LEU A 263 -27.69 4.41 -4.50
CA LEU A 263 -27.42 4.65 -3.09
C LEU A 263 -26.14 3.93 -2.69
N MET A 264 -25.19 4.67 -2.12
CA MET A 264 -24.01 4.13 -1.49
C MET A 264 -24.18 4.23 0.03
N ILE A 265 -23.93 3.13 0.76
CA ILE A 265 -24.03 3.08 2.22
C ILE A 265 -22.64 2.83 2.79
N THR A 266 -22.22 3.65 3.76
CA THR A 266 -20.88 3.57 4.36
C THR A 266 -20.93 3.86 5.86
N ASP A 267 -20.16 3.11 6.64
CA ASP A 267 -20.01 3.28 8.08
C ASP A 267 -18.99 4.37 8.44
N GLU A 268 -18.02 4.64 7.56
CA GLU A 268 -17.21 5.87 7.63
C GLU A 268 -18.08 7.13 7.46
N HIS A 269 -17.84 8.17 8.27
CA HIS A 269 -18.61 9.42 8.21
C HIS A 269 -18.15 10.38 7.09
N ARG A 270 -17.69 9.86 5.95
CA ARG A 270 -17.04 10.63 4.86
C ARG A 270 -17.57 10.24 3.48
N LYS A 271 -17.42 11.15 2.50
CA LYS A 271 -17.62 10.82 1.07
C LYS A 271 -16.49 9.91 0.56
N PRO A 272 -16.69 9.20 -0.57
CA PRO A 272 -15.67 8.32 -1.14
C PRO A 272 -14.34 9.03 -1.47
N TYR A 273 -13.23 8.44 -1.02
CA TYR A 273 -11.87 8.96 -1.17
C TYR A 273 -10.85 7.88 -1.57
N MET A 274 -9.70 8.30 -2.08
CA MET A 274 -8.61 7.41 -2.46
C MET A 274 -7.61 7.23 -1.31
N ARG A 275 -7.37 5.99 -0.88
CA ARG A 275 -6.45 5.68 0.24
C ARG A 275 -4.94 5.87 -0.04
N PRO A 276 -4.38 5.67 -1.28
CA PRO A 276 -2.93 5.65 -1.49
C PRO A 276 -2.10 6.88 -1.03
N PRO A 277 -2.60 8.14 -1.04
CA PRO A 277 -1.86 9.30 -0.57
C PRO A 277 -1.67 9.36 0.95
N LEU A 278 -2.48 8.64 1.74
CA LEU A 278 -2.45 8.67 3.21
C LEU A 278 -1.11 8.22 3.80
N SER A 279 -0.35 7.37 3.11
CA SER A 279 1.00 6.93 3.50
C SER A 279 2.11 7.63 2.72
N LYS A 280 1.76 8.52 1.78
CA LYS A 280 2.65 9.10 0.75
C LYS A 280 2.51 10.62 0.70
N GLU A 281 1.99 11.18 -0.41
CA GLU A 281 2.04 12.60 -0.74
C GLU A 281 1.54 13.54 0.37
N LEU A 282 0.53 13.13 1.15
CA LEU A 282 0.02 13.95 2.26
C LEU A 282 1.10 14.26 3.31
N TRP A 283 2.03 13.34 3.58
CA TRP A 283 3.16 13.57 4.50
C TRP A 283 4.27 14.46 3.92
N TYR A 284 4.28 14.63 2.59
CA TYR A 284 5.23 15.50 1.90
C TYR A 284 4.66 16.92 1.67
N THR A 285 3.34 17.12 1.81
CA THR A 285 2.71 18.45 1.76
C THR A 285 2.14 18.97 3.08
N ALA A 286 1.93 18.13 4.08
CA ALA A 286 1.49 18.57 5.39
C ALA A 286 2.48 19.57 6.01
N GLN A 287 1.96 20.63 6.62
CA GLN A 287 2.73 21.56 7.44
C GLN A 287 2.49 21.22 8.93
N GLN A 288 3.12 21.90 9.88
CA GLN A 288 2.74 21.77 11.30
C GLN A 288 1.42 22.50 11.57
N GLY A 289 0.61 21.98 12.49
CA GLY A 289 -0.76 22.45 12.72
C GLY A 289 -1.72 21.91 11.66
N GLU A 290 -2.14 22.78 10.74
CA GLU A 290 -3.35 22.61 9.94
C GLU A 290 -3.31 21.46 8.90
N ILE A 291 -4.51 21.04 8.54
CA ILE A 291 -4.84 20.07 7.49
C ILE A 291 -5.99 20.70 6.71
N SER A 292 -5.93 20.72 5.38
CA SER A 292 -7.04 21.22 4.55
C SER A 292 -8.27 20.31 4.66
N GLU A 293 -9.47 20.91 4.68
CA GLU A 293 -10.74 20.20 4.93
C GLU A 293 -10.98 19.01 3.97
N ASP A 294 -10.52 19.14 2.71
CA ASP A 294 -10.59 18.10 1.69
C ASP A 294 -9.27 17.34 1.45
N TYR A 295 -8.30 17.48 2.37
CA TYR A 295 -7.00 16.80 2.38
C TYR A 295 -6.25 16.97 1.04
N ARG A 296 -6.11 18.21 0.57
CA ARG A 296 -5.34 18.51 -0.65
C ARG A 296 -3.87 18.18 -0.45
N PHE A 297 -3.34 17.44 -1.41
CA PHE A 297 -1.92 17.12 -1.52
C PHE A 297 -1.37 17.51 -2.89
N LYS A 298 -0.07 17.78 -2.96
CA LYS A 298 0.66 17.94 -4.22
C LYS A 298 1.16 16.58 -4.64
N GLN A 299 0.77 16.16 -5.83
CA GLN A 299 1.39 15.02 -6.49
C GLN A 299 2.88 15.32 -6.72
N TRP A 300 3.69 14.28 -6.93
CA TRP A 300 5.10 14.38 -7.33
C TRP A 300 5.35 15.14 -8.66
N THR A 301 4.29 15.54 -9.36
CA THR A 301 4.28 16.42 -10.55
C THR A 301 4.15 17.91 -10.20
N GLY A 302 3.98 18.26 -8.92
CA GLY A 302 3.60 19.60 -8.44
C GLY A 302 2.10 19.89 -8.50
N ALA A 303 1.30 19.07 -9.18
CA ALA A 303 -0.15 19.29 -9.33
C ALA A 303 -0.92 18.95 -8.05
N GLU A 304 -1.69 19.90 -7.54
CA GLU A 304 -2.59 19.69 -6.39
C GLU A 304 -3.77 18.77 -6.73
N ARG A 305 -4.27 18.06 -5.72
CA ARG A 305 -5.42 17.15 -5.83
C ARG A 305 -6.07 16.95 -4.46
N SER A 306 -7.41 16.87 -4.43
CA SER A 306 -8.17 16.44 -3.25
C SER A 306 -8.00 14.93 -2.99
N LEU A 307 -8.18 14.49 -1.74
CA LEU A 307 -8.22 13.07 -1.40
C LEU A 307 -9.54 12.42 -1.83
N TYR A 308 -10.63 13.19 -1.84
CA TYR A 308 -11.96 12.76 -2.27
C TYR A 308 -12.02 12.55 -3.80
N PHE A 309 -12.95 11.72 -4.26
CA PHE A 309 -13.08 11.42 -5.70
C PHE A 309 -13.85 12.48 -6.51
N GLU A 310 -14.75 13.21 -5.85
CA GLU A 310 -15.61 14.29 -6.34
C GLU A 310 -15.85 15.26 -5.15
N PRO A 311 -16.23 16.53 -5.38
CA PRO A 311 -16.58 17.46 -4.30
C PRO A 311 -17.99 17.18 -3.73
N GLU A 312 -18.38 17.85 -2.64
CA GLU A 312 -19.63 17.59 -1.91
C GLU A 312 -20.88 17.79 -2.77
N GLU A 313 -20.89 18.83 -3.60
CA GLU A 313 -22.03 19.26 -4.44
C GLU A 313 -22.34 18.28 -5.59
N PHE A 314 -21.48 17.29 -5.81
CA PHE A 314 -21.72 16.19 -6.75
C PHE A 314 -22.73 15.16 -6.22
N PHE A 315 -22.91 15.08 -4.89
CA PHE A 315 -23.73 14.07 -4.25
C PHE A 315 -25.14 14.59 -3.93
N ILE A 316 -26.15 13.75 -4.19
CA ILE A 316 -27.54 14.04 -3.83
C ILE A 316 -27.79 13.61 -2.38
N GLU A 317 -28.60 14.35 -1.64
CA GLU A 317 -29.10 13.93 -0.33
C GLU A 317 -29.89 12.60 -0.46
N PRO A 318 -29.64 11.56 0.36
CA PRO A 318 -30.30 10.27 0.23
C PRO A 318 -31.84 10.31 0.17
N ALA A 319 -32.49 11.19 0.93
CA ALA A 319 -33.93 11.39 0.88
C ALA A 319 -34.45 11.84 -0.51
N LYS A 320 -33.67 12.66 -1.23
CA LYS A 320 -34.03 13.23 -2.55
C LYS A 320 -33.62 12.35 -3.73
N LEU A 321 -32.92 11.23 -3.51
CA LEU A 321 -32.42 10.35 -4.57
C LEU A 321 -33.57 9.80 -5.45
N ASN A 322 -34.70 9.44 -4.83
CA ASN A 322 -35.82 8.86 -5.55
C ASN A 322 -36.63 9.88 -6.36
N ASP A 323 -36.56 11.17 -6.03
CA ASP A 323 -37.24 12.24 -6.77
C ASP A 323 -36.38 12.86 -7.88
N SER A 324 -35.05 12.66 -7.85
CA SER A 324 -34.15 13.21 -8.88
C SER A 324 -34.54 12.75 -10.30
N PRO A 325 -34.88 13.68 -11.22
CA PRO A 325 -35.34 13.34 -12.58
C PRO A 325 -34.22 12.78 -13.47
N ASN A 326 -32.97 13.13 -13.15
CA ASN A 326 -31.77 12.64 -13.82
C ASN A 326 -31.06 11.54 -13.00
N GLY A 327 -31.68 11.07 -11.91
CA GLY A 327 -31.04 10.20 -10.92
C GLY A 327 -29.78 10.82 -10.33
N GLY A 328 -28.81 10.00 -9.92
CA GLY A 328 -27.55 10.46 -9.33
C GLY A 328 -26.92 9.40 -8.42
N ILE A 329 -25.97 9.85 -7.60
CA ILE A 329 -25.50 9.12 -6.43
C ILE A 329 -25.91 9.87 -5.16
N ALA A 330 -26.37 9.12 -4.17
CA ALA A 330 -26.43 9.58 -2.79
C ALA A 330 -25.53 8.72 -1.91
N VAL A 331 -24.96 9.31 -0.85
CA VAL A 331 -24.09 8.60 0.10
C VAL A 331 -24.69 8.71 1.50
N ALA A 332 -25.11 7.58 2.05
CA ALA A 332 -25.53 7.44 3.44
C ALA A 332 -24.29 7.16 4.31
N GLN A 333 -23.90 8.12 5.14
CA GLN A 333 -22.68 8.10 5.95
C GLN A 333 -22.99 7.76 7.42
N GLY A 334 -22.15 6.95 8.05
CA GLY A 334 -22.35 6.50 9.44
C GLY A 334 -23.32 5.32 9.60
N PHE A 335 -23.64 4.60 8.51
CA PHE A 335 -24.58 3.47 8.52
C PHE A 335 -23.86 2.16 8.16
N LYS A 336 -23.91 1.16 9.05
CA LYS A 336 -23.38 -0.19 8.77
C LYS A 336 -24.50 -1.13 8.31
N VAL A 337 -24.32 -1.75 7.14
CA VAL A 337 -25.12 -2.90 6.71
C VAL A 337 -24.67 -4.13 7.51
N THR A 338 -25.62 -4.87 8.07
CA THR A 338 -25.39 -6.06 8.90
C THR A 338 -25.80 -7.36 8.21
N LYS A 339 -26.71 -7.30 7.23
CA LYS A 339 -27.17 -8.45 6.46
C LYS A 339 -27.56 -8.05 5.03
N VAL A 340 -27.37 -8.96 4.08
CA VAL A 340 -28.01 -8.93 2.75
C VAL A 340 -28.80 -10.22 2.57
N ASP A 341 -30.08 -10.12 2.20
CA ASP A 341 -30.92 -11.25 1.78
C ASP A 341 -30.96 -11.29 0.24
N PRO A 342 -30.15 -12.13 -0.42
CA PRO A 342 -30.06 -12.17 -1.88
C PRO A 342 -31.33 -12.72 -2.55
N THR A 343 -32.19 -13.43 -1.81
CA THR A 343 -33.43 -14.01 -2.34
C THR A 343 -34.56 -12.98 -2.33
N LYS A 344 -34.66 -12.17 -1.26
CA LYS A 344 -35.62 -11.05 -1.17
C LYS A 344 -35.11 -9.77 -1.85
N ARG A 345 -33.79 -9.68 -2.10
CA ARG A 345 -33.06 -8.47 -2.51
C ARG A 345 -33.27 -7.31 -1.53
N ILE A 346 -32.91 -7.57 -0.27
CA ILE A 346 -33.01 -6.62 0.84
C ILE A 346 -31.65 -6.53 1.56
N ALA A 347 -31.21 -5.32 1.90
CA ALA A 347 -30.14 -5.08 2.85
C ALA A 347 -30.72 -4.56 4.17
N THR A 348 -30.21 -5.06 5.29
CA THR A 348 -30.61 -4.66 6.65
C THR A 348 -29.48 -3.87 7.30
N LEU A 349 -29.80 -2.73 7.90
CA LEU A 349 -28.87 -1.86 8.63
C LEU A 349 -28.73 -2.28 10.11
N SER A 350 -27.75 -1.71 10.80
CA SER A 350 -27.44 -1.99 12.21
C SER A 350 -28.53 -1.60 13.22
N ASP A 351 -29.50 -0.78 12.81
CA ASP A 351 -30.70 -0.41 13.57
C ASP A 351 -31.95 -1.21 13.17
N GLY A 352 -31.81 -2.18 12.26
CA GLY A 352 -32.91 -2.98 11.72
C GLY A 352 -33.65 -2.35 10.53
N TYR A 353 -33.24 -1.17 10.03
CA TYR A 353 -33.86 -0.58 8.85
C TYR A 353 -33.57 -1.42 7.59
N GLU A 354 -34.62 -1.76 6.84
CA GLU A 354 -34.52 -2.55 5.60
C GLU A 354 -34.64 -1.66 4.35
N ILE A 355 -33.73 -1.88 3.40
CA ILE A 355 -33.68 -1.23 2.08
C ILE A 355 -33.71 -2.33 1.02
N SER A 356 -34.74 -2.33 0.18
CA SER A 356 -34.82 -3.24 -0.98
C SER A 356 -34.02 -2.70 -2.17
N TYR A 357 -33.53 -3.59 -3.03
CA TYR A 357 -32.73 -3.22 -4.19
C TYR A 357 -33.10 -4.04 -5.44
N ASP A 358 -32.78 -3.52 -6.63
CA ASP A 358 -32.78 -4.35 -7.85
C ASP A 358 -31.44 -5.04 -8.08
N GLU A 359 -30.34 -4.28 -8.02
CA GLU A 359 -28.95 -4.73 -8.15
C GLU A 359 -28.12 -4.28 -6.93
N CYS A 360 -27.27 -5.15 -6.38
CA CYS A 360 -26.40 -4.80 -5.25
C CYS A 360 -24.92 -5.14 -5.48
N LEU A 361 -24.02 -4.32 -4.92
CA LEU A 361 -22.58 -4.55 -4.86
C LEU A 361 -22.09 -4.51 -3.40
N ILE A 362 -21.39 -5.56 -2.98
CA ILE A 362 -20.57 -5.57 -1.76
C ILE A 362 -19.16 -5.07 -2.11
N ALA A 363 -18.73 -4.00 -1.45
CA ALA A 363 -17.44 -3.34 -1.64
C ALA A 363 -16.84 -2.92 -0.28
N THR A 364 -17.06 -3.73 0.75
CA THR A 364 -16.70 -3.48 2.16
C THR A 364 -15.20 -3.41 2.43
N GLY A 365 -14.36 -3.84 1.48
CA GLY A 365 -12.90 -3.70 1.54
C GLY A 365 -12.22 -4.61 2.56
N CYS A 366 -11.23 -4.09 3.28
CA CYS A 366 -10.50 -4.84 4.31
C CYS A 366 -10.08 -3.96 5.50
N THR A 367 -10.07 -4.57 6.69
CA THR A 367 -9.62 -4.01 7.97
C THR A 367 -8.20 -4.49 8.26
N PRO A 368 -7.23 -3.61 8.61
CA PRO A 368 -5.87 -4.05 8.89
C PRO A 368 -5.78 -4.94 10.13
N LYS A 369 -4.89 -5.94 10.08
CA LYS A 369 -4.62 -6.88 11.17
C LYS A 369 -3.94 -6.15 12.33
N ASN A 370 -4.34 -6.48 13.55
CA ASN A 370 -3.59 -6.15 14.77
C ASN A 370 -2.78 -7.39 15.22
N LEU A 371 -1.78 -7.19 16.08
CA LEU A 371 -1.06 -8.30 16.73
C LEU A 371 -1.72 -8.67 18.05
N GLN A 372 -1.82 -9.98 18.32
CA GLN A 372 -2.46 -10.53 19.52
C GLN A 372 -1.91 -9.92 20.82
N ILE A 373 -0.59 -9.68 20.89
CA ILE A 373 0.10 -9.00 22.00
C ILE A 373 -0.46 -7.61 22.35
N PHE A 374 -1.08 -6.90 21.40
CA PHE A 374 -1.77 -5.64 21.66
C PHE A 374 -3.28 -5.80 21.87
N LEU A 375 -3.89 -6.85 21.31
CA LEU A 375 -5.29 -7.21 21.57
C LEU A 375 -5.50 -7.69 23.02
N ASP A 376 -4.49 -8.33 23.63
CA ASP A 376 -4.52 -8.79 25.02
C ASP A 376 -3.98 -7.76 26.02
N ALA A 377 -3.31 -6.70 25.55
CA ALA A 377 -2.66 -5.72 26.42
C ALA A 377 -3.65 -4.91 27.30
N PRO A 378 -3.20 -4.31 28.43
CA PRO A 378 -4.01 -3.40 29.22
C PRO A 378 -4.52 -2.19 28.41
N PRO A 379 -5.65 -1.56 28.79
CA PRO A 379 -6.20 -0.39 28.09
C PRO A 379 -5.18 0.74 27.89
N ALA A 380 -4.36 1.02 28.91
CA ALA A 380 -3.31 2.02 28.86
C ALA A 380 -2.21 1.74 27.81
N VAL A 381 -2.00 0.47 27.41
CA VAL A 381 -1.16 0.16 26.24
C VAL A 381 -1.94 0.39 24.95
N LYS A 382 -3.17 -0.13 24.86
CA LYS A 382 -4.05 -0.04 23.68
C LYS A 382 -4.28 1.39 23.20
N GLU A 383 -4.41 2.36 24.11
CA GLU A 383 -4.49 3.81 23.79
C GLU A 383 -3.37 4.31 22.86
N ARG A 384 -2.17 3.74 23.01
CA ARG A 384 -0.94 4.11 22.29
C ARG A 384 -0.59 3.14 21.15
N VAL A 385 -1.50 2.22 20.80
CA VAL A 385 -1.42 1.40 19.59
C VAL A 385 -2.36 1.99 18.54
N MET A 386 -1.90 2.03 17.30
CA MET A 386 -2.64 2.54 16.15
C MET A 386 -2.67 1.50 15.02
N ILE A 387 -3.86 1.38 14.46
CA ILE A 387 -4.08 0.86 13.11
C ILE A 387 -4.05 2.06 12.15
N TYR A 388 -3.77 1.85 10.86
CA TYR A 388 -3.64 2.94 9.89
C TYR A 388 -4.32 2.61 8.56
N ARG A 389 -5.44 3.28 8.25
CA ARG A 389 -6.30 2.99 7.09
C ARG A 389 -7.10 4.18 6.54
N ASN A 390 -7.43 5.18 7.36
CA ASN A 390 -8.35 6.29 7.02
C ASN A 390 -7.75 7.69 7.35
N PRO A 391 -8.47 8.81 7.04
CA PRO A 391 -8.00 10.16 7.37
C PRO A 391 -7.91 10.44 8.88
N GLU A 392 -8.75 9.82 9.71
CA GLU A 392 -8.68 9.92 11.17
C GLU A 392 -7.36 9.38 11.72
N ASP A 393 -6.86 8.27 11.16
CA ASP A 393 -5.56 7.69 11.51
C ASP A 393 -4.41 8.61 11.08
N PHE A 394 -4.52 9.25 9.91
CA PHE A 394 -3.58 10.28 9.46
C PHE A 394 -3.57 11.49 10.41
N GLU A 395 -4.73 12.02 10.78
CA GLU A 395 -4.87 13.12 11.75
C GLU A 395 -4.29 12.75 13.13
N LYS A 396 -4.64 11.56 13.64
CA LYS A 396 -4.17 11.07 14.94
C LYS A 396 -2.66 10.89 14.93
N LEU A 397 -2.10 10.34 13.85
CA LEU A 397 -0.65 10.21 13.69
C LEU A 397 0.03 11.57 13.56
N LYS A 398 -0.55 12.50 12.80
CA LYS A 398 -0.02 13.85 12.63
C LYS A 398 0.08 14.56 13.97
N LYS A 399 -0.89 14.40 14.87
CA LYS A 399 -0.84 14.97 16.24
C LYS A 399 0.35 14.46 17.06
N TYR A 400 0.74 13.18 16.93
CA TYR A 400 1.99 12.66 17.53
C TYR A 400 3.23 13.24 16.84
N MET A 401 3.21 13.33 15.51
CA MET A 401 4.33 13.87 14.73
C MET A 401 4.57 15.35 15.02
N ASP A 402 3.56 16.20 14.98
CA ASP A 402 3.64 17.64 15.29
C ASP A 402 4.25 17.87 16.69
N ALA A 403 3.88 17.05 17.67
CA ALA A 403 4.42 17.04 19.03
C ALA A 403 5.79 16.34 19.18
N ASN A 404 6.49 16.09 18.06
CA ASN A 404 7.83 15.51 17.97
C ASN A 404 8.02 14.17 18.72
N LYS A 405 6.98 13.33 18.72
CA LYS A 405 6.95 12.07 19.47
C LYS A 405 7.67 10.91 18.79
N ASN A 406 8.16 9.96 19.58
CA ASN A 406 8.75 8.73 19.06
C ASN A 406 7.66 7.80 18.51
N VAL A 407 7.92 7.20 17.35
CA VAL A 407 6.98 6.34 16.63
C VAL A 407 7.65 5.01 16.31
N THR A 408 6.98 3.89 16.60
CA THR A 408 7.43 2.56 16.20
C THR A 408 6.44 1.92 15.24
N ILE A 409 6.85 1.69 14.00
CA ILE A 409 6.09 0.97 12.99
C ILE A 409 6.46 -0.51 13.06
N ILE A 410 5.47 -1.40 13.03
CA ILE A 410 5.66 -2.84 13.08
C ILE A 410 5.23 -3.48 11.77
N GLY A 411 6.17 -4.18 11.13
CA GLY A 411 6.00 -4.84 9.84
C GLY A 411 6.88 -4.26 8.73
N ASN A 412 7.42 -5.15 7.90
CA ASN A 412 8.35 -4.81 6.82
C ASN A 412 7.66 -4.48 5.48
N GLY A 413 6.34 -4.58 5.40
CA GLY A 413 5.56 -4.44 4.16
C GLY A 413 5.57 -3.03 3.57
N PHE A 414 5.03 -2.89 2.34
CA PHE A 414 5.02 -1.61 1.61
C PHE A 414 4.44 -0.45 2.45
N ILE A 415 3.25 -0.61 3.06
CA ILE A 415 2.63 0.44 3.88
C ILE A 415 3.49 0.81 5.10
N GLY A 416 4.13 -0.16 5.75
CA GLY A 416 5.03 0.10 6.88
C GLY A 416 6.25 0.91 6.44
N SER A 417 6.89 0.49 5.34
CA SER A 417 8.08 1.17 4.79
C SER A 417 7.77 2.55 4.20
N GLU A 418 6.60 2.72 3.57
CA GLU A 418 6.09 4.02 3.11
C GLU A 418 5.93 4.98 4.28
N LEU A 419 5.27 4.56 5.36
CA LEU A 419 5.13 5.36 6.57
C LEU A 419 6.50 5.65 7.20
N SER A 420 7.41 4.68 7.27
CA SER A 420 8.77 4.90 7.79
C SER A 420 9.51 6.02 7.05
N CYS A 421 9.50 6.01 5.71
CA CYS A 421 10.09 7.09 4.91
C CYS A 421 9.33 8.42 5.05
N SER A 422 8.01 8.40 4.96
CA SER A 422 7.15 9.58 5.04
C SER A 422 7.26 10.32 6.38
N LEU A 423 7.25 9.60 7.50
CA LEU A 423 7.40 10.18 8.83
C LEU A 423 8.82 10.69 9.09
N ALA A 424 9.85 9.99 8.60
CA ALA A 424 11.24 10.46 8.71
C ALA A 424 11.45 11.75 7.90
N ASN A 425 10.92 11.82 6.68
CA ASN A 425 10.91 13.03 5.86
C ASN A 425 10.16 14.18 6.54
N TYR A 426 8.99 13.92 7.14
CA TYR A 426 8.25 14.93 7.89
C TYR A 426 9.04 15.51 9.08
N ASN A 427 9.89 14.70 9.73
CA ASN A 427 10.77 15.17 10.80
C ASN A 427 12.02 15.91 10.28
N LYS A 428 12.58 15.57 9.10
CA LYS A 428 13.68 16.32 8.47
C LYS A 428 13.35 17.79 8.22
N ASN A 429 12.08 18.11 7.94
CA ASN A 429 11.63 19.46 7.63
C ASN A 429 11.45 20.37 8.86
N LYS A 430 11.79 19.90 10.07
CA LYS A 430 11.62 20.65 11.32
C LYS A 430 12.95 21.13 11.89
N LYS A 431 12.93 22.35 12.44
CA LYS A 431 14.12 23.00 13.05
C LYS A 431 14.74 22.15 14.18
N ASP A 432 13.90 21.49 14.97
CA ASP A 432 14.32 20.77 16.20
C ASP A 432 14.59 19.27 15.97
N GLY A 433 14.74 18.83 14.71
CA GLY A 433 15.16 17.47 14.34
C GLY A 433 14.16 16.32 14.55
N GLY A 434 13.08 16.54 15.31
CA GLY A 434 11.91 15.67 15.43
C GLY A 434 12.11 14.34 16.17
N GLY A 435 10.99 13.65 16.45
CA GLY A 435 10.97 12.36 17.14
C GLY A 435 11.68 11.24 16.37
N ARG A 436 12.06 10.16 17.06
CA ARG A 436 12.68 8.99 16.41
C ARG A 436 11.63 8.09 15.77
N ILE A 437 11.91 7.64 14.55
CA ILE A 437 11.09 6.67 13.81
C ILE A 437 11.83 5.33 13.85
N PHE A 438 11.17 4.30 14.40
CA PHE A 438 11.63 2.92 14.40
C PHE A 438 10.78 2.09 13.44
N GLN A 439 11.39 1.12 12.75
CA GLN A 439 10.66 0.08 12.02
C GLN A 439 11.12 -1.29 12.51
N VAL A 440 10.23 -2.09 13.08
CA VAL A 440 10.55 -3.37 13.75
C VAL A 440 9.82 -4.51 13.06
N PHE A 441 10.53 -5.58 12.69
CA PHE A 441 9.92 -6.74 12.02
C PHE A 441 10.76 -8.02 12.14
N PRO A 442 10.13 -9.21 12.11
CA PRO A 442 10.81 -10.50 12.25
C PRO A 442 11.53 -10.95 10.97
N GLU A 443 11.25 -10.37 9.81
CA GLU A 443 11.96 -10.64 8.57
C GLU A 443 13.39 -10.06 8.55
N THR A 444 14.22 -10.50 7.60
CA THR A 444 15.63 -10.08 7.46
C THR A 444 15.80 -8.66 6.94
N ALA A 445 14.87 -8.14 6.13
CA ALA A 445 14.92 -6.80 5.53
C ALA A 445 13.50 -6.31 5.10
N ASN A 446 13.43 -5.22 4.33
CA ASN A 446 12.16 -4.60 3.92
C ASN A 446 11.49 -5.37 2.76
N MET A 447 10.19 -5.62 2.88
CA MET A 447 9.35 -6.40 1.94
C MET A 447 9.89 -7.80 1.55
N SER A 448 10.66 -8.49 2.40
CA SER A 448 11.33 -9.78 2.07
C SER A 448 10.42 -10.98 1.73
N LYS A 449 9.09 -10.84 1.83
CA LYS A 449 8.10 -11.82 1.34
C LYS A 449 7.74 -11.64 -0.14
N ILE A 450 8.12 -10.49 -0.70
CA ILE A 450 7.84 -10.10 -2.09
C ILE A 450 9.15 -9.90 -2.85
N LEU A 451 10.08 -9.12 -2.27
CA LEU A 451 11.35 -8.79 -2.91
C LEU A 451 12.39 -9.91 -2.70
N PRO A 452 13.20 -10.26 -3.73
CA PRO A 452 14.41 -11.04 -3.54
C PRO A 452 15.38 -10.36 -2.58
N ASP A 453 16.21 -11.15 -1.92
CA ASP A 453 17.11 -10.73 -0.83
C ASP A 453 17.95 -9.47 -1.15
N TYR A 454 18.55 -9.40 -2.35
CA TYR A 454 19.31 -8.22 -2.81
C TYR A 454 18.49 -6.92 -2.73
N LEU A 455 17.32 -6.88 -3.38
CA LEU A 455 16.51 -5.66 -3.44
C LEU A 455 15.79 -5.39 -2.10
N SER A 456 15.51 -6.44 -1.33
CA SER A 456 15.00 -6.34 0.04
C SER A 456 16.00 -5.62 0.96
N LYS A 457 17.28 -6.01 0.90
CA LYS A 457 18.39 -5.36 1.63
C LYS A 457 18.65 -3.94 1.14
N TRP A 458 18.77 -3.72 -0.17
CA TRP A 458 18.90 -2.37 -0.75
C TRP A 458 17.78 -1.42 -0.28
N THR A 459 16.55 -1.93 -0.21
CA THR A 459 15.42 -1.12 0.31
C THR A 459 15.58 -0.81 1.80
N MET A 460 16.02 -1.78 2.61
CA MET A 460 16.30 -1.54 4.03
C MET A 460 17.37 -0.47 4.23
N GLU A 461 18.48 -0.54 3.49
CA GLU A 461 19.55 0.46 3.52
C GLU A 461 19.05 1.86 3.12
N LYS A 462 18.17 1.96 2.10
CA LYS A 462 17.55 3.24 1.72
C LYS A 462 16.51 3.75 2.73
N VAL A 463 15.78 2.88 3.43
CA VAL A 463 14.90 3.29 4.55
C VAL A 463 15.75 3.79 5.73
N GLN A 464 16.86 3.12 6.04
CA GLN A 464 17.83 3.57 7.05
C GLN A 464 18.47 4.91 6.67
N SER A 465 18.82 5.14 5.40
CA SER A 465 19.38 6.42 4.93
C SER A 465 18.36 7.58 4.96
N GLN A 466 17.06 7.31 5.09
CA GLN A 466 16.08 8.35 5.41
C GLN A 466 16.07 8.75 6.90
N GLY A 467 16.84 8.08 7.76
CA GLY A 467 16.95 8.37 9.20
C GLY A 467 16.07 7.50 10.09
N VAL A 468 15.61 6.35 9.58
CA VAL A 468 14.79 5.38 10.31
C VAL A 468 15.68 4.38 11.04
N CYS A 469 15.44 4.15 12.33
CA CYS A 469 16.03 3.05 13.08
C CYS A 469 15.31 1.73 12.69
N VAL A 470 15.76 1.07 11.63
CA VAL A 470 15.23 -0.25 11.22
C VAL A 470 15.86 -1.36 12.05
N VAL A 471 15.02 -2.20 12.66
CA VAL A 471 15.38 -3.34 13.52
C VAL A 471 14.80 -4.63 12.91
N PRO A 472 15.55 -5.29 12.00
CA PRO A 472 15.15 -6.56 11.40
C PRO A 472 15.35 -7.74 12.35
N ASN A 473 14.82 -8.92 12.01
CA ASN A 473 14.90 -10.15 12.79
C ASN A 473 14.30 -10.05 14.21
N ALA A 474 13.46 -9.04 14.46
CA ALA A 474 12.94 -8.67 15.76
C ALA A 474 11.41 -8.76 15.85
N SER A 475 10.91 -9.53 16.82
CA SER A 475 9.50 -9.56 17.22
C SER A 475 9.35 -9.05 18.65
N ILE A 476 8.16 -8.54 19.01
CA ILE A 476 7.92 -8.02 20.37
C ILE A 476 7.52 -9.19 21.28
N LYS A 477 8.30 -9.43 22.34
CA LYS A 477 8.04 -10.44 23.38
C LYS A 477 7.09 -9.93 24.46
N SER A 478 7.20 -8.66 24.85
CA SER A 478 6.28 -8.01 25.79
C SER A 478 6.21 -6.50 25.59
N VAL A 479 5.10 -5.91 25.98
CA VAL A 479 4.87 -4.46 25.97
C VAL A 479 4.42 -4.01 27.36
N GLN A 480 5.00 -2.92 27.85
CA GLN A 480 4.62 -2.23 29.08
C GLN A 480 4.38 -0.75 28.76
N ARG A 481 3.60 -0.05 29.58
CA ARG A 481 3.54 1.42 29.57
C ARG A 481 4.31 1.94 30.77
N ASP A 482 5.33 2.75 30.49
CA ASP A 482 6.19 3.39 31.47
C ASP A 482 5.92 4.91 31.38
N GLN A 483 5.25 5.45 32.40
CA GLN A 483 4.76 6.83 32.45
C GLN A 483 3.95 7.23 31.19
N SER A 484 4.60 7.98 30.28
CA SER A 484 4.03 8.56 29.07
C SER A 484 4.36 7.80 27.78
N GLN A 485 5.22 6.77 27.85
CA GLN A 485 5.71 6.00 26.71
C GLN A 485 5.40 4.50 26.84
N LEU A 486 5.44 3.80 25.71
CA LEU A 486 5.48 2.34 25.63
C LEU A 486 6.94 1.85 25.63
N LYS A 487 7.14 0.75 26.34
CA LYS A 487 8.40 0.01 26.45
C LYS A 487 8.20 -1.35 25.79
N LEU A 488 8.86 -1.54 24.66
CA LEU A 488 8.74 -2.73 23.82
C LEU A 488 9.98 -3.60 24.01
N HIS A 489 9.81 -4.78 24.61
CA HIS A 489 10.90 -5.74 24.76
C HIS A 489 10.94 -6.67 23.54
N LEU A 490 12.10 -6.71 22.87
CA LEU A 490 12.26 -7.42 21.60
C LEU A 490 12.76 -8.85 21.78
N SER A 491 12.62 -9.67 20.73
CA SER A 491 13.09 -11.05 20.68
C SER A 491 14.60 -11.17 20.88
N THR A 492 15.34 -10.18 20.40
CA THR A 492 16.79 -9.98 20.53
C THR A 492 17.25 -9.70 21.96
N GLY A 493 16.34 -9.29 22.87
CA GLY A 493 16.66 -8.82 24.23
C GLY A 493 16.77 -7.30 24.35
N GLU A 494 16.86 -6.59 23.23
CA GLU A 494 16.84 -5.13 23.17
C GLU A 494 15.49 -4.56 23.66
N THR A 495 15.48 -3.27 24.01
CA THR A 495 14.24 -2.57 24.40
C THR A 495 14.08 -1.23 23.68
N VAL A 496 12.94 -1.03 23.01
CA VAL A 496 12.58 0.23 22.33
C VAL A 496 11.63 1.06 23.21
N LEU A 497 11.89 2.36 23.31
CA LEU A 497 11.04 3.34 24.02
C LEU A 497 10.35 4.26 22.99
N THR A 498 9.02 4.28 23.00
CA THR A 498 8.22 4.94 21.96
C THR A 498 6.95 5.56 22.51
N ASP A 499 6.45 6.67 21.97
CA ASP A 499 5.21 7.29 22.44
C ASP A 499 3.97 6.64 21.81
N VAL A 500 4.10 6.08 20.60
CA VAL A 500 3.03 5.44 19.84
C VAL A 500 3.55 4.30 18.95
N VAL A 501 2.75 3.25 18.82
CA VAL A 501 3.00 2.08 17.96
C VAL A 501 2.02 2.08 16.79
N LEU A 502 2.50 1.80 15.57
CA LEU A 502 1.67 1.46 14.42
C LEU A 502 1.83 0.00 14.05
N VAL A 503 0.73 -0.67 13.73
CA VAL A 503 0.73 -2.06 13.29
C VAL A 503 0.39 -2.11 11.80
N CYS A 504 1.33 -2.59 10.98
CA CYS A 504 1.26 -2.57 9.51
C CYS A 504 1.45 -3.98 8.92
N VAL A 505 0.75 -4.98 9.47
CA VAL A 505 0.99 -6.42 9.22
C VAL A 505 -0.02 -7.07 8.25
N GLY A 506 -0.54 -6.29 7.29
CA GLY A 506 -1.55 -6.71 6.30
C GLY A 506 -3.00 -6.43 6.73
N CYS A 507 -3.99 -6.89 5.96
CA CYS A 507 -5.42 -6.77 6.29
C CYS A 507 -6.21 -8.08 6.12
N GLU A 508 -7.47 -8.04 6.55
CA GLU A 508 -8.45 -9.12 6.41
C GLU A 508 -9.71 -8.58 5.73
N ALA A 509 -10.27 -9.36 4.81
CA ALA A 509 -11.46 -8.97 4.05
C ALA A 509 -12.67 -8.77 4.96
N ASN A 510 -13.39 -7.66 4.79
CA ASN A 510 -14.53 -7.30 5.62
C ASN A 510 -15.76 -8.15 5.25
N THR A 511 -15.83 -9.36 5.81
CA THR A 511 -16.79 -10.41 5.48
C THR A 511 -17.84 -10.67 6.57
N ASP A 512 -17.96 -9.81 7.60
CA ASP A 512 -18.87 -9.93 8.76
C ASP A 512 -20.29 -10.41 8.36
N ILE A 513 -20.84 -9.82 7.30
CA ILE A 513 -22.20 -10.07 6.84
C ILE A 513 -22.39 -11.43 6.17
N ALA A 514 -21.31 -12.14 5.79
CA ALA A 514 -21.38 -13.31 4.91
C ALA A 514 -22.22 -14.45 5.49
N GLN A 515 -21.95 -14.84 6.74
CA GLN A 515 -22.62 -15.96 7.41
C GLN A 515 -24.14 -15.72 7.53
N VAL A 516 -24.54 -14.53 7.99
CA VAL A 516 -25.96 -14.15 8.15
C VAL A 516 -26.67 -13.88 6.81
N SER A 517 -25.92 -13.71 5.73
CA SER A 517 -26.41 -13.50 4.36
C SER A 517 -26.39 -14.78 3.50
N GLY A 518 -25.90 -15.90 4.03
CA GLY A 518 -25.76 -17.16 3.27
C GLY A 518 -24.76 -17.07 2.10
N LEU A 519 -23.71 -16.26 2.25
CA LEU A 519 -22.67 -16.03 1.24
C LEU A 519 -21.41 -16.83 1.55
N GLU A 520 -20.70 -17.23 0.49
CA GLU A 520 -19.49 -18.06 0.57
C GLU A 520 -18.24 -17.17 0.73
N VAL A 521 -17.30 -17.60 1.58
CA VAL A 521 -16.02 -16.92 1.85
C VAL A 521 -14.91 -17.96 1.74
N ASP A 522 -13.81 -17.62 1.07
CA ASP A 522 -12.66 -18.52 0.93
C ASP A 522 -11.93 -18.65 2.28
N SER A 523 -11.79 -19.88 2.78
CA SER A 523 -11.21 -20.16 4.11
C SER A 523 -9.71 -19.87 4.20
N ASN A 524 -9.02 -19.77 3.06
CA ASN A 524 -7.56 -19.74 2.99
C ASN A 524 -7.05 -18.37 2.51
N LEU A 525 -7.76 -17.76 1.57
CA LEU A 525 -7.45 -16.45 0.96
C LEU A 525 -8.22 -15.29 1.60
N GLY A 526 -9.36 -15.61 2.25
CA GLY A 526 -10.35 -14.66 2.71
C GLY A 526 -11.14 -14.01 1.57
N GLY A 527 -12.21 -13.30 1.93
CA GLY A 527 -13.07 -12.57 0.98
C GLY A 527 -14.16 -13.44 0.34
N PHE A 528 -15.21 -12.78 -0.15
CA PHE A 528 -16.37 -13.43 -0.73
C PHE A 528 -16.03 -14.13 -2.04
N VAL A 529 -16.46 -15.38 -2.21
CA VAL A 529 -16.26 -16.15 -3.44
C VAL A 529 -17.24 -15.67 -4.51
N VAL A 530 -16.70 -15.26 -5.68
CA VAL A 530 -17.50 -14.78 -6.83
C VAL A 530 -17.29 -15.61 -8.09
N ASN A 531 -18.24 -15.56 -9.02
CA ASN A 531 -18.08 -16.13 -10.38
C ASN A 531 -17.17 -15.25 -11.26
N ALA A 532 -17.02 -15.63 -12.54
CA ALA A 532 -16.18 -14.89 -13.48
C ALA A 532 -16.69 -13.46 -13.76
N GLU A 533 -17.99 -13.19 -13.60
CA GLU A 533 -18.64 -11.89 -13.80
C GLU A 533 -18.71 -11.05 -12.51
N LEU A 534 -18.04 -11.50 -11.44
CA LEU A 534 -18.01 -10.91 -10.08
C LEU A 534 -19.32 -11.03 -9.28
N GLU A 535 -20.26 -11.90 -9.67
CA GLU A 535 -21.44 -12.22 -8.87
C GLU A 535 -21.11 -13.19 -7.72
N ALA A 536 -21.58 -12.92 -6.50
CA ALA A 536 -21.68 -13.92 -5.44
C ALA A 536 -23.04 -14.64 -5.46
N ARG A 537 -24.11 -13.92 -5.85
CA ARG A 537 -25.44 -14.44 -6.17
C ARG A 537 -26.00 -13.63 -7.34
N ARG A 538 -27.06 -14.12 -7.98
CA ARG A 538 -27.79 -13.36 -9.01
C ARG A 538 -28.17 -11.98 -8.46
N ASN A 539 -27.89 -10.91 -9.21
CA ASN A 539 -28.11 -9.52 -8.82
C ASN A 539 -27.35 -9.06 -7.55
N LEU A 540 -26.27 -9.76 -7.16
CA LEU A 540 -25.42 -9.43 -6.01
C LEU A 540 -23.93 -9.68 -6.32
N PHE A 541 -23.20 -8.59 -6.57
CA PHE A 541 -21.80 -8.57 -6.96
C PHE A 541 -20.86 -8.31 -5.78
N VAL A 542 -19.56 -8.61 -5.93
CA VAL A 542 -18.51 -8.22 -4.97
C VAL A 542 -17.27 -7.69 -5.70
N ALA A 543 -16.65 -6.61 -5.21
CA ALA A 543 -15.48 -6.00 -5.83
C ALA A 543 -14.44 -5.45 -4.82
N GLY A 544 -13.21 -5.25 -5.30
CA GLY A 544 -12.09 -4.73 -4.52
C GLY A 544 -11.58 -5.69 -3.44
N ASP A 545 -10.93 -5.14 -2.40
CA ASP A 545 -10.15 -5.87 -1.39
C ASP A 545 -10.92 -6.98 -0.64
N CYS A 546 -12.27 -6.98 -0.71
CA CYS A 546 -13.16 -7.98 -0.13
C CYS A 546 -13.52 -9.16 -1.05
N SER A 547 -13.15 -9.14 -2.34
CA SER A 547 -13.53 -10.16 -3.32
C SER A 547 -12.44 -11.22 -3.53
N CYS A 548 -12.82 -12.50 -3.44
CA CYS A 548 -12.00 -13.64 -3.83
C CYS A 548 -12.39 -14.09 -5.25
N PHE A 549 -11.81 -13.42 -6.25
CA PHE A 549 -12.11 -13.64 -7.67
C PHE A 549 -11.31 -14.81 -8.25
N PHE A 550 -11.64 -15.20 -9.49
CA PHE A 550 -10.86 -16.18 -10.26
C PHE A 550 -10.00 -15.45 -11.30
N ASP A 551 -8.69 -15.48 -11.09
CA ASP A 551 -7.68 -14.98 -12.01
C ASP A 551 -7.45 -16.00 -13.14
N PRO A 552 -7.60 -15.64 -14.43
CA PRO A 552 -7.47 -16.60 -15.53
C PRO A 552 -6.11 -17.30 -15.65
N LEU A 553 -5.05 -16.76 -15.03
CA LEU A 553 -3.70 -17.35 -15.05
C LEU A 553 -3.31 -18.00 -13.72
N LEU A 554 -3.85 -17.50 -12.60
CA LEU A 554 -3.39 -17.85 -11.25
C LEU A 554 -4.45 -18.55 -10.39
N GLY A 555 -5.69 -18.71 -10.88
CA GLY A 555 -6.79 -19.36 -10.16
C GLY A 555 -7.44 -18.46 -9.12
N ARG A 556 -7.95 -19.02 -8.02
CA ARG A 556 -8.57 -18.24 -6.94
C ARG A 556 -7.53 -17.33 -6.28
N ARG A 557 -7.84 -16.03 -6.17
CA ARG A 557 -7.02 -15.06 -5.43
C ARG A 557 -7.86 -13.91 -4.88
N ARG A 558 -7.30 -13.24 -3.87
CA ARG A 558 -7.69 -11.91 -3.39
C ARG A 558 -6.48 -10.99 -3.53
N VAL A 559 -6.68 -9.69 -3.80
CA VAL A 559 -5.57 -8.70 -3.84
C VAL A 559 -5.98 -7.37 -3.21
N GLU A 560 -5.00 -6.66 -2.65
CA GLU A 560 -5.18 -5.39 -1.91
C GLU A 560 -4.76 -4.20 -2.79
N HIS A 561 -5.13 -4.24 -4.06
CA HIS A 561 -4.66 -3.28 -5.07
C HIS A 561 -5.73 -2.22 -5.39
N HIS A 562 -5.35 -0.94 -5.41
CA HIS A 562 -6.22 0.14 -5.90
C HIS A 562 -6.64 -0.07 -7.37
N ASP A 563 -5.76 -0.59 -8.23
CA ASP A 563 -6.08 -0.93 -9.62
C ASP A 563 -7.12 -2.06 -9.72
N HIS A 564 -7.03 -3.10 -8.87
CA HIS A 564 -8.08 -4.12 -8.75
C HIS A 564 -9.39 -3.49 -8.29
N SER A 565 -9.39 -2.70 -7.22
CA SER A 565 -10.58 -2.01 -6.73
C SER A 565 -11.24 -1.15 -7.82
N VAL A 566 -10.47 -0.37 -8.60
CA VAL A 566 -11.03 0.41 -9.72
C VAL A 566 -11.60 -0.49 -10.83
N THR A 567 -10.86 -1.52 -11.26
CA THR A 567 -11.25 -2.32 -12.44
C THR A 567 -12.35 -3.33 -12.14
N SER A 568 -12.31 -3.99 -10.98
CA SER A 568 -13.39 -4.89 -10.52
C SER A 568 -14.66 -4.11 -10.17
N GLY A 569 -14.54 -2.96 -9.50
CA GLY A 569 -15.67 -2.08 -9.22
C GLY A 569 -16.34 -1.61 -10.50
N ARG A 570 -15.55 -1.10 -11.46
CA ARG A 570 -16.08 -0.70 -12.78
C ARG A 570 -16.74 -1.87 -13.50
N LEU A 571 -16.14 -3.07 -13.50
CA LEU A 571 -16.72 -4.24 -14.15
C LEU A 571 -18.03 -4.69 -13.49
N ALA A 572 -18.10 -4.73 -12.17
CA ALA A 572 -19.34 -5.03 -11.45
C ALA A 572 -20.44 -4.03 -11.83
N GLY A 573 -20.13 -2.72 -11.86
CA GLY A 573 -21.06 -1.70 -12.32
C GLY A 573 -21.46 -1.83 -13.80
N GLU A 574 -20.58 -2.34 -14.67
CA GLU A 574 -20.92 -2.73 -16.06
C GLU A 574 -21.84 -3.98 -16.09
N ASN A 575 -21.66 -4.94 -15.18
CA ASN A 575 -22.46 -6.17 -15.16
C ASN A 575 -23.84 -5.98 -14.51
N MET A 576 -23.95 -5.08 -13.51
CA MET A 576 -25.23 -4.62 -12.93
C MET A 576 -26.14 -3.92 -13.96
N VAL A 577 -25.56 -3.30 -15.00
CA VAL A 577 -26.31 -2.77 -16.18
C VAL A 577 -26.36 -3.78 -17.34
N GLY A 578 -26.22 -5.07 -17.03
CA GLY A 578 -26.47 -6.19 -17.94
C GLY A 578 -25.37 -6.49 -18.97
N LYS A 579 -24.14 -5.95 -18.86
CA LYS A 579 -23.09 -6.19 -19.89
C LYS A 579 -22.48 -7.60 -19.88
N LYS A 580 -22.59 -8.35 -18.78
CA LYS A 580 -22.18 -9.75 -18.63
C LYS A 580 -20.76 -10.06 -19.16
N LYS A 581 -19.77 -9.40 -18.56
CA LYS A 581 -18.36 -9.48 -18.94
C LYS A 581 -17.52 -10.18 -17.86
N PRO A 582 -16.62 -11.09 -18.21
CA PRO A 582 -15.74 -11.75 -17.24
C PRO A 582 -14.56 -10.85 -16.81
N TYR A 583 -14.12 -11.01 -15.55
CA TYR A 583 -12.97 -10.31 -14.99
C TYR A 583 -11.65 -10.96 -15.43
N THR A 584 -11.09 -10.47 -16.55
CA THR A 584 -9.81 -10.94 -17.10
C THR A 584 -8.63 -10.00 -16.83
N HIS A 585 -8.83 -8.94 -16.02
CA HIS A 585 -7.82 -7.92 -15.77
C HIS A 585 -6.74 -8.39 -14.78
N GLN A 586 -5.55 -8.67 -15.31
CA GLN A 586 -4.33 -8.88 -14.55
C GLN A 586 -3.96 -7.61 -13.77
N SER A 587 -4.29 -7.56 -12.49
CA SER A 587 -4.13 -6.37 -11.67
C SER A 587 -2.68 -6.10 -11.29
N MET A 588 -2.34 -4.81 -11.22
CA MET A 588 -1.05 -4.31 -10.76
C MET A 588 -1.14 -3.62 -9.39
N PHE A 589 -0.02 -3.54 -8.69
CA PHE A 589 0.17 -2.66 -7.53
C PHE A 589 1.32 -1.68 -7.77
N TRP A 590 1.40 -0.65 -6.94
CA TRP A 590 2.59 0.21 -6.86
C TRP A 590 2.84 0.66 -5.43
N SER A 591 4.08 1.06 -5.16
CA SER A 591 4.50 1.70 -3.91
C SER A 591 5.57 2.74 -4.24
N ASP A 592 5.39 3.96 -3.74
CA ASP A 592 6.35 5.07 -3.91
C ASP A 592 6.90 5.37 -2.51
N LEU A 593 8.16 5.00 -2.21
CA LEU A 593 8.85 5.30 -0.95
C LEU A 593 9.41 6.74 -1.03
N GLY A 594 8.49 7.71 -1.05
CA GLY A 594 8.81 9.10 -1.33
C GLY A 594 9.05 9.40 -2.82
N PRO A 595 9.69 10.53 -3.16
CA PRO A 595 9.82 11.00 -4.54
C PRO A 595 10.86 10.24 -5.39
N GLU A 596 11.76 9.46 -4.78
CA GLU A 596 12.95 8.88 -5.43
C GLU A 596 12.78 7.40 -5.80
N ILE A 597 12.10 6.61 -4.97
CA ILE A 597 12.06 5.15 -5.05
C ILE A 597 10.63 4.71 -5.36
N GLY A 598 10.43 4.00 -6.48
CA GLY A 598 9.14 3.47 -6.89
C GLY A 598 9.21 2.01 -7.31
N TYR A 599 8.18 1.26 -6.90
CA TYR A 599 7.92 -0.12 -7.28
C TYR A 599 6.60 -0.20 -8.06
N GLU A 600 6.57 -0.91 -9.19
CA GLU A 600 5.36 -1.35 -9.88
C GLU A 600 5.41 -2.88 -9.97
N GLY A 601 4.30 -3.61 -9.85
CA GLY A 601 4.34 -5.07 -10.01
C GLY A 601 2.99 -5.72 -10.32
N ILE A 602 3.05 -6.93 -10.87
CA ILE A 602 1.92 -7.61 -11.52
C ILE A 602 2.10 -9.14 -11.52
N GLY A 603 1.00 -9.90 -11.49
CA GLY A 603 1.00 -11.37 -11.50
C GLY A 603 1.12 -11.98 -10.10
N LEU A 604 1.90 -13.06 -9.98
CA LEU A 604 2.29 -13.72 -8.73
C LEU A 604 3.73 -13.33 -8.37
N ILE A 605 3.85 -12.52 -7.31
CA ILE A 605 5.10 -11.92 -6.84
C ILE A 605 5.36 -12.37 -5.40
N ASP A 606 6.15 -13.42 -5.24
CA ASP A 606 6.45 -14.09 -3.96
C ASP A 606 7.94 -14.44 -3.96
N SER A 607 8.65 -14.06 -2.90
CA SER A 607 10.11 -14.22 -2.81
C SER A 607 10.58 -15.66 -2.62
N SER A 608 9.66 -16.61 -2.38
CA SER A 608 9.95 -18.05 -2.34
C SER A 608 9.98 -18.71 -3.72
N LEU A 609 9.52 -18.03 -4.78
CA LEU A 609 9.66 -18.49 -6.16
C LEU A 609 11.10 -18.28 -6.67
N PRO A 610 11.59 -19.10 -7.61
CA PRO A 610 12.81 -18.76 -8.35
C PRO A 610 12.64 -17.42 -9.08
N THR A 611 13.57 -16.48 -8.83
CA THR A 611 13.55 -15.15 -9.46
C THR A 611 14.81 -14.87 -10.25
N VAL A 612 14.68 -14.22 -11.40
CA VAL A 612 15.80 -13.62 -12.14
C VAL A 612 15.63 -12.11 -12.12
N GLY A 613 16.57 -11.42 -11.48
CA GLY A 613 16.66 -9.96 -11.45
C GLY A 613 17.70 -9.47 -12.44
N VAL A 614 17.33 -8.52 -13.30
CA VAL A 614 18.25 -7.82 -14.21
C VAL A 614 18.21 -6.34 -13.84
N PHE A 615 19.37 -5.81 -13.46
CA PHE A 615 19.52 -4.47 -12.88
C PHE A 615 20.39 -3.61 -13.79
N SER A 616 20.25 -2.28 -13.69
CA SER A 616 21.19 -1.35 -14.32
C SER A 616 21.42 -0.10 -13.47
N LEU A 617 22.52 0.59 -13.78
CA LEU A 617 22.85 1.85 -13.14
C LEU A 617 21.75 2.89 -13.41
N PRO A 618 21.49 3.83 -12.49
CA PRO A 618 20.55 4.93 -12.72
C PRO A 618 20.95 5.70 -14.00
N SER A 619 19.96 6.12 -14.79
CA SER A 619 20.20 6.89 -16.02
C SER A 619 20.71 8.30 -15.70
N LYS A 620 21.17 9.06 -16.72
CA LYS A 620 21.59 10.45 -16.49
C LYS A 620 20.49 11.35 -15.89
N ALA A 621 19.22 11.04 -16.13
CA ALA A 621 18.08 11.73 -15.51
C ALA A 621 17.87 11.33 -14.04
N ASP A 622 18.19 10.08 -13.69
CA ASP A 622 18.04 9.54 -12.33
C ASP A 622 19.25 9.90 -11.43
N ARG A 623 20.45 10.11 -12.00
CA ARG A 623 21.66 10.50 -11.24
C ARG A 623 21.65 11.95 -10.74
N GLN A 624 20.85 12.83 -11.33
CA GLN A 624 20.76 14.23 -10.88
C GLN A 624 20.00 14.40 -9.55
N THR A 625 19.30 13.37 -9.05
CA THR A 625 18.71 13.40 -7.70
C THR A 625 19.68 12.99 -6.59
N ASP A 626 20.54 11.99 -6.79
CA ASP A 626 21.53 11.57 -5.78
C ASP A 626 22.51 12.73 -5.44
N ASN A 627 23.02 13.43 -6.47
CA ASN A 627 24.01 14.50 -6.31
C ASN A 627 23.47 15.77 -5.62
N LEU A 628 22.17 15.89 -5.34
CA LEU A 628 21.63 16.99 -4.53
C LEU A 628 21.79 16.74 -3.01
N SER A 629 22.28 15.56 -2.60
CA SER A 629 22.56 15.23 -1.20
C SER A 629 24.03 15.38 -0.77
N GLU A 630 24.99 15.26 -1.69
CA GLU A 630 26.43 15.42 -1.41
C GLU A 630 27.13 16.34 -2.44
N ASN A 631 27.15 17.66 -2.19
CA ASN A 631 28.38 18.49 -2.13
C ASN A 631 28.08 20.00 -2.04
N ARG A 632 28.94 20.74 -1.31
CA ARG A 632 29.10 22.19 -1.39
C ARG A 632 30.59 22.54 -1.36
N GLY A 633 31.05 23.28 -2.36
CA GLY A 633 32.29 24.07 -2.30
C GLY A 633 33.59 23.37 -2.76
N ALA A 634 33.93 23.58 -4.04
CA ALA A 634 35.29 23.82 -4.51
C ALA A 634 35.20 24.47 -5.92
N ASP A 635 36.00 25.50 -6.18
CA ASP A 635 36.08 26.21 -7.48
C ASP A 635 37.28 25.73 -8.31
N SER A 636 37.39 26.22 -9.56
CA SER A 636 38.48 25.99 -10.54
C SER A 636 38.50 24.59 -11.19
N GLU A 637 38.74 24.40 -12.50
CA GLU A 637 39.07 25.35 -13.58
C GLU A 637 38.53 24.95 -14.96
N ASN A 638 38.53 25.90 -15.90
CA ASN A 638 38.20 25.64 -17.32
C ASN A 638 39.34 24.93 -18.06
N LYS A 639 39.01 23.91 -18.87
CA LYS A 639 39.79 23.54 -20.08
C LYS A 639 38.92 22.90 -21.16
N THR A 640 39.16 23.31 -22.39
CA THR A 640 38.46 22.89 -23.61
C THR A 640 38.84 21.47 -24.05
N PRO A 641 37.93 20.69 -24.66
CA PRO A 641 38.25 19.35 -25.15
C PRO A 641 38.99 19.42 -26.50
N THR A 642 40.29 19.10 -26.51
CA THR A 642 41.08 18.90 -27.73
C THR A 642 41.12 17.41 -28.08
N SER A 643 40.87 17.07 -29.35
CA SER A 643 40.81 15.69 -29.84
C SER A 643 42.19 15.04 -29.98
N THR A 644 42.39 13.87 -29.37
CA THR A 644 43.46 12.91 -29.71
C THR A 644 42.98 11.47 -29.56
N ASN A 645 43.37 10.60 -30.50
CA ASN A 645 43.28 9.15 -30.34
C ASN A 645 44.41 8.66 -29.41
N ARG A 646 44.16 7.58 -28.64
CA ARG A 646 45.20 6.65 -28.18
C ARG A 646 44.63 5.28 -27.82
N GLU A 647 45.51 4.28 -27.83
CA GLU A 647 45.16 2.86 -27.89
C GLU A 647 44.45 2.28 -26.65
N LEU A 648 43.93 1.06 -26.78
CA LEU A 648 43.51 0.24 -25.66
C LEU A 648 44.70 -0.04 -24.74
N ALA A 649 44.53 0.27 -23.45
CA ALA A 649 45.39 -0.19 -22.36
C ALA A 649 44.55 -1.05 -21.41
N ASP A 650 45.14 -2.14 -20.89
CA ASP A 650 44.42 -3.10 -20.05
C ASP A 650 43.85 -2.44 -18.79
N VAL A 651 42.51 -2.35 -18.73
CA VAL A 651 41.80 -1.97 -17.51
C VAL A 651 41.85 -3.16 -16.54
N LYS A 652 42.87 -3.19 -15.69
CA LYS A 652 42.87 -4.04 -14.50
C LYS A 652 41.64 -3.71 -13.66
N CYS A 653 40.72 -4.67 -13.53
CA CYS A 653 39.59 -4.55 -12.62
C CYS A 653 40.10 -4.37 -11.19
N SER A 654 39.52 -3.40 -10.47
CA SER A 654 39.72 -3.22 -9.04
C SER A 654 38.43 -3.60 -8.30
N ASP A 655 38.51 -4.64 -7.46
CA ASP A 655 37.37 -5.37 -6.91
C ASP A 655 36.58 -4.62 -5.79
N GLU A 656 36.55 -3.28 -5.82
CA GLU A 656 35.90 -2.44 -4.80
C GLU A 656 34.91 -1.39 -5.34
N GLN A 657 34.51 -1.43 -6.62
CA GLN A 657 33.35 -0.67 -7.07
C GLN A 657 32.05 -1.33 -6.61
N LYS A 658 31.50 -0.88 -5.47
CA LYS A 658 30.13 -1.23 -5.06
C LYS A 658 29.13 -0.88 -6.16
N GLU A 659 28.45 -1.89 -6.70
CA GLU A 659 27.50 -1.75 -7.80
C GLU A 659 26.25 -0.96 -7.38
N ASN A 660 26.30 0.36 -7.55
CA ASN A 660 25.19 1.27 -7.25
C ASN A 660 24.13 1.22 -8.36
N TYR A 661 23.51 0.05 -8.54
CA TYR A 661 22.31 -0.11 -9.35
C TYR A 661 21.17 0.75 -8.77
N GLY A 662 20.34 1.29 -9.66
CA GLY A 662 19.27 2.24 -9.28
C GLY A 662 17.91 1.93 -9.90
N ARG A 663 17.84 0.91 -10.76
CA ARG A 663 16.63 0.42 -11.43
C ARG A 663 16.81 -1.04 -11.87
N GLY A 664 15.70 -1.74 -12.08
CA GLY A 664 15.74 -3.10 -12.63
C GLY A 664 14.37 -3.75 -12.80
N VAL A 665 14.38 -4.91 -13.43
CA VAL A 665 13.22 -5.79 -13.61
C VAL A 665 13.51 -7.14 -12.96
N ILE A 666 12.54 -7.67 -12.22
CA ILE A 666 12.63 -9.00 -11.59
C ILE A 666 11.48 -9.85 -12.13
N PHE A 667 11.84 -10.98 -12.73
CA PHE A 667 10.92 -12.00 -13.23
C PHE A 667 10.76 -13.10 -12.16
N TYR A 668 9.52 -13.42 -11.82
CA TYR A 668 9.16 -14.49 -10.88
C TYR A 668 8.70 -15.69 -11.68
N LEU A 669 9.36 -16.84 -11.45
CA LEU A 669 9.24 -18.01 -12.29
C LEU A 669 8.49 -19.14 -11.59
N LYS A 670 7.64 -19.84 -12.33
CA LYS A 670 7.07 -21.13 -11.95
C LYS A 670 7.01 -22.02 -13.19
N GLU A 671 7.45 -23.26 -13.08
CA GLU A 671 7.50 -24.21 -14.22
C GLU A 671 8.24 -23.61 -15.44
N GLU A 672 9.34 -22.89 -15.18
CA GLU A 672 10.16 -22.12 -16.15
C GLU A 672 9.44 -20.97 -16.88
N LYS A 673 8.24 -20.59 -16.43
CA LYS A 673 7.43 -19.49 -17.02
C LYS A 673 7.36 -18.29 -16.10
N ILE A 674 7.29 -17.10 -16.69
CA ILE A 674 7.10 -15.84 -15.95
C ILE A 674 5.65 -15.75 -15.46
N VAL A 675 5.45 -15.92 -14.15
CA VAL A 675 4.13 -15.79 -13.48
C VAL A 675 3.94 -14.45 -12.79
N GLY A 676 5.02 -13.69 -12.57
CA GLY A 676 4.97 -12.33 -12.05
C GLY A 676 6.16 -11.50 -12.49
N ILE A 677 5.99 -10.19 -12.46
CA ILE A 677 7.03 -9.20 -12.76
C ILE A 677 6.97 -8.08 -11.73
N LEU A 678 8.12 -7.72 -11.18
CA LEU A 678 8.34 -6.49 -10.43
C LEU A 678 9.25 -5.55 -11.24
N LEU A 679 8.90 -4.27 -11.23
CA LEU A 679 9.64 -3.17 -11.82
C LEU A 679 10.10 -2.25 -10.68
N TRP A 680 11.39 -2.05 -10.56
CA TRP A 680 11.99 -1.12 -9.60
C TRP A 680 12.58 0.07 -10.36
N ASN A 681 12.06 1.27 -10.08
CA ASN A 681 12.36 2.52 -10.78
C ASN A 681 12.17 2.51 -12.31
N ILE A 682 11.53 1.46 -12.86
CA ILE A 682 11.04 1.40 -14.24
C ILE A 682 9.55 1.72 -14.21
N PHE A 683 9.14 2.80 -14.87
CA PHE A 683 7.76 3.30 -14.86
C PHE A 683 7.10 3.16 -16.23
N ASN A 684 5.76 3.09 -16.24
CA ASN A 684 4.93 3.00 -17.45
C ASN A 684 5.08 1.70 -18.26
N ARG A 685 5.88 0.72 -17.81
CA ARG A 685 6.09 -0.57 -18.49
C ARG A 685 5.13 -1.68 -18.01
N VAL A 686 4.21 -1.43 -17.06
CA VAL A 686 3.18 -2.42 -16.63
C VAL A 686 2.40 -3.03 -17.79
N GLY A 687 2.07 -2.24 -18.82
CA GLY A 687 1.36 -2.75 -20.01
C GLY A 687 2.15 -3.80 -20.78
N LEU A 688 3.48 -3.61 -20.90
CA LEU A 688 4.39 -4.60 -21.45
C LEU A 688 4.53 -5.82 -20.52
N ALA A 689 4.68 -5.61 -19.21
CA ALA A 689 4.77 -6.70 -18.23
C ALA A 689 3.53 -7.62 -18.28
N ARG A 690 2.32 -7.04 -18.42
CA ARG A 690 1.08 -7.79 -18.64
C ARG A 690 1.14 -8.62 -19.93
N THR A 691 1.64 -8.07 -21.03
CA THR A 691 1.82 -8.79 -22.31
C THR A 691 2.87 -9.91 -22.21
N VAL A 692 3.91 -9.75 -21.40
CA VAL A 692 4.92 -10.81 -21.16
C VAL A 692 4.33 -11.96 -20.37
N ILE A 693 3.67 -11.69 -19.23
CA ILE A 693 3.00 -12.73 -18.41
C ILE A 693 1.90 -13.45 -19.21
N ASN A 694 1.09 -12.71 -19.96
CA ASN A 694 0.01 -13.28 -20.79
C ASN A 694 0.50 -14.21 -21.92
N GLN A 695 1.78 -14.23 -22.27
CA GLN A 695 2.32 -15.22 -23.23
C GLN A 695 2.44 -16.63 -22.64
N ASN A 696 2.46 -16.78 -21.30
CA ASN A 696 2.45 -18.07 -20.59
C ASN A 696 3.44 -19.13 -21.17
N LYS A 697 4.63 -18.68 -21.55
CA LYS A 697 5.68 -19.46 -22.20
C LYS A 697 7.01 -19.39 -21.44
N LYS A 698 7.90 -20.33 -21.72
CA LYS A 698 9.32 -20.25 -21.35
C LYS A 698 10.02 -19.19 -22.20
N PHE A 699 11.06 -18.59 -21.65
CA PHE A 699 12.02 -17.74 -22.36
C PHE A 699 13.41 -18.31 -22.10
N ASP A 700 14.23 -18.43 -23.14
CA ASP A 700 15.53 -19.10 -23.05
C ASP A 700 16.62 -18.21 -22.44
N ASP A 701 16.51 -16.89 -22.66
CA ASP A 701 17.24 -15.86 -21.92
C ASP A 701 16.29 -14.75 -21.47
N LEU A 702 16.41 -14.35 -20.20
CA LEU A 702 15.64 -13.27 -19.58
C LEU A 702 16.36 -11.92 -19.64
N ASN A 703 17.64 -11.87 -20.00
CA ASN A 703 18.35 -10.61 -20.26
C ASN A 703 17.85 -9.98 -21.57
N GLU A 704 17.64 -10.77 -22.63
CA GLU A 704 16.92 -10.30 -23.84
C GLU A 704 15.50 -9.78 -23.52
N VAL A 705 14.78 -10.40 -22.58
CA VAL A 705 13.47 -9.90 -22.12
C VAL A 705 13.60 -8.59 -21.34
N ALA A 706 14.67 -8.42 -20.55
CA ALA A 706 14.94 -7.20 -19.79
C ALA A 706 15.21 -5.98 -20.69
N LYS A 707 15.78 -6.17 -21.89
CA LYS A 707 15.97 -5.08 -22.88
C LYS A 707 14.65 -4.42 -23.28
N LEU A 708 13.52 -5.15 -23.27
CA LEU A 708 12.19 -4.60 -23.52
C LEU A 708 11.76 -3.57 -22.45
N PHE A 709 12.36 -3.63 -21.25
CA PHE A 709 12.15 -2.72 -20.12
C PHE A 709 13.23 -1.61 -20.04
N GLU A 710 14.02 -1.43 -21.10
CA GLU A 710 15.15 -0.49 -21.16
C GLU A 710 16.20 -0.79 -20.06
N ILE A 711 16.40 -2.07 -19.78
CA ILE A 711 17.51 -2.58 -18.98
C ILE A 711 18.48 -3.27 -19.92
N HIS A 712 19.65 -2.69 -20.07
CA HIS A 712 20.79 -3.28 -20.74
C HIS A 712 21.77 -3.73 -19.66
N SER A 713 22.09 -5.03 -19.68
CA SER A 713 23.17 -5.67 -18.93
C SER A 713 24.53 -5.21 -19.46
#